data_AF-A0A0D2N2J3-F1
#
_entry.id   AF-A0A0D2N2J3-F1
#
_cell.length_a   1.000
_cell.length_b   1.000
_cell.length_c   1.000
_cell.angle_alpha   90.00
_cell.angle_beta   90.00
_cell.angle_gamma   90.00
#
_symmetry.space_group_name_H-M   'P 1'
#
loop_
_entity.id
_entity.type
_entity.pdbx_description
1 polymer ?
#
loop_
_entity_poly.entity_id
_entity_poly.type
_entity_poly.pdbx_seq_one_letter_code
_entity_poly.pdbx_strand_id
1 'polypeptide(L)'
;MTVVSQPVPKLAPKVIEDIRSKALTAAPRFLRKRYKSFRPRVNSTSGFLHPAGFAGPAELAAMQAGIEFQLQPVAAATKVLLTGEGVPRKYYSGGWAFRTDTPAEGYEGPMPMEKVMVDWGGVAAENQLCPFNYPEGAPQGSCAHVSLVEIDSMMSFKQAMAYLVTGNEAHAQLASDIILAWSTKNKEVGPRNKNGPLESAWSCSAMARAVELLRSSWPDFSKQTLSAYLNWLDEVLYPQMDFYTDVITPTALNNGRKHLYGNWHASVADCFVSAGILADDRVRYEKGVALLKKTTAEYFKWGRGEWAEWAGQARLVGESSETLRDIFHTQFGLGSLLQAAESAWIQGRDEYSTADYALAAAMEFHARIINARDARDETAMPPGYKFFESIPPAPEGCAWRWDMESQIWTSWGRPVNSSANGNRTAGSNATMVSGDDDDGDDDGPLKANATANANATGNATFAGSSANSAGSPVFVGVNTTANTIQPTVNATVNGSLAAASAPAYAPVSLANLAAYGPLAASSSDNATTGLPAVGPNVPGNTTSNSSLVALNATVTANATIDVNATVAANATIDVNATVAANVTLDSNTTAAANATLAVNATLNGTVDSNATVAPPPGPPPAVQCSVLNDGHKYVLGIKYIPAGWELGFNHFVGRLGMQMPETAAMLQRYPVDWYEFCW
;
A
#
# COMPACT_ATOMS: atom_id res chain seq x y z
N MET A 1 4.80 -16.33 29.37
CA MET A 1 5.27 -17.09 28.19
C MET A 1 6.74 -16.82 28.01
N THR A 2 7.51 -17.76 27.45
CA THR A 2 8.97 -17.70 27.41
C THR A 2 9.44 -17.48 25.98
N VAL A 3 10.27 -16.46 25.72
CA VAL A 3 11.00 -16.34 24.46
C VAL A 3 12.01 -17.49 24.39
N VAL A 4 11.92 -18.33 23.37
CA VAL A 4 12.81 -19.49 23.19
C VAL A 4 13.98 -19.09 22.31
N SER A 5 15.19 -19.05 22.88
CA SER A 5 16.42 -18.96 22.10
C SER A 5 16.74 -20.32 21.45
N GLN A 6 17.12 -20.32 20.18
CA GLN A 6 17.46 -21.52 19.42
C GLN A 6 18.85 -21.36 18.79
N PRO A 7 19.75 -22.36 18.90
CA PRO A 7 21.03 -22.33 18.20
C PRO A 7 20.78 -22.58 16.71
N VAL A 8 21.22 -21.63 15.87
CA VAL A 8 21.08 -21.71 14.40
C VAL A 8 22.45 -21.61 13.74
N PRO A 9 22.76 -22.45 12.73
CA PRO A 9 24.05 -22.43 12.06
C PRO A 9 24.16 -21.22 11.12
N LYS A 10 25.28 -20.50 11.18
CA LYS A 10 25.56 -19.41 10.23
C LYS A 10 25.87 -19.97 8.84
N LEU A 11 24.98 -19.74 7.88
CA LEU A 11 25.13 -20.18 6.50
C LEU A 11 25.93 -19.15 5.69
N ALA A 12 27.25 -19.15 5.84
CA ALA A 12 28.12 -18.36 4.97
C ALA A 12 27.99 -18.82 3.50
N PRO A 13 28.15 -17.94 2.49
CA PRO A 13 27.93 -18.29 1.07
C PRO A 13 28.65 -19.57 0.61
N LYS A 14 29.90 -19.77 1.07
CA LYS A 14 30.66 -20.98 0.74
C LYS A 14 30.05 -22.27 1.32
N VAL A 15 29.44 -22.20 2.50
CA VAL A 15 28.72 -23.33 3.11
C VAL A 15 27.46 -23.65 2.30
N ILE A 16 26.73 -22.63 1.83
CA ILE A 16 25.54 -22.80 0.98
C ILE A 16 25.92 -23.46 -0.35
N GLU A 17 26.98 -22.96 -1.01
CA GLU A 17 27.52 -23.54 -2.24
C GLU A 17 27.91 -25.02 -2.06
N ASP A 18 28.67 -25.34 -1.00
CA ASP A 18 29.14 -26.69 -0.72
C ASP A 18 27.99 -27.66 -0.39
N ILE A 19 26.97 -27.21 0.37
CA ILE A 19 25.77 -27.99 0.66
C ILE A 19 25.02 -28.32 -0.64
N ARG A 20 24.79 -27.32 -1.50
CA ARG A 20 24.07 -27.50 -2.76
C ARG A 20 24.81 -28.38 -3.75
N SER A 21 26.12 -28.19 -3.89
CA SER A 21 26.98 -28.99 -4.75
C SER A 21 26.96 -30.46 -4.30
N LYS A 22 27.05 -30.74 -2.99
CA LYS A 22 26.93 -32.09 -2.42
C LYS A 22 25.54 -32.68 -2.62
N ALA A 23 24.47 -31.93 -2.35
CA ALA A 23 23.10 -32.37 -2.53
C ALA A 23 22.80 -32.73 -3.99
N LEU A 24 23.18 -31.87 -4.94
CA LEU A 24 23.02 -32.14 -6.37
C LEU A 24 23.86 -33.35 -6.82
N THR A 25 25.08 -33.52 -6.28
CA THR A 25 25.93 -34.67 -6.59
C THR A 25 25.35 -35.99 -6.07
N ALA A 26 24.80 -35.98 -4.85
CA ALA A 26 24.14 -37.11 -4.22
C ALA A 26 22.78 -37.45 -4.87
N ALA A 27 22.15 -36.49 -5.54
CA ALA A 27 20.83 -36.69 -6.14
C ALA A 27 20.80 -37.85 -7.18
N PRO A 28 19.74 -38.66 -7.19
CA PRO A 28 19.50 -39.69 -8.20
C PRO A 28 19.72 -39.22 -9.64
N ARG A 29 20.14 -40.14 -10.51
CA ARG A 29 20.52 -39.83 -11.90
C ARG A 29 19.37 -39.16 -12.69
N PHE A 30 18.10 -39.49 -12.36
CA PHE A 30 16.94 -38.86 -12.99
C PHE A 30 16.75 -37.39 -12.54
N LEU A 31 16.87 -37.08 -11.24
CA LEU A 31 16.84 -35.69 -10.74
C LEU A 31 17.96 -34.86 -11.38
N ARG A 32 19.18 -35.40 -11.46
CA ARG A 32 20.30 -34.72 -12.13
C ARG A 32 20.09 -34.53 -13.63
N LYS A 33 19.33 -35.40 -14.31
CA LYS A 33 18.93 -35.20 -15.72
C LYS A 33 17.91 -34.06 -15.84
N ARG A 34 16.93 -34.02 -14.94
CA ARG A 34 15.86 -33.01 -14.90
C ARG A 34 16.36 -31.62 -14.47
N TYR A 35 17.28 -31.55 -13.51
CA TYR A 35 18.04 -30.33 -13.19
C TYR A 35 18.67 -29.70 -14.44
N LYS A 36 19.24 -30.54 -15.33
CA LYS A 36 19.85 -30.08 -16.58
C LYS A 36 18.84 -29.67 -17.65
N SER A 37 17.59 -30.14 -17.63
CA SER A 37 16.60 -29.73 -18.65
C SER A 37 16.11 -28.30 -18.47
N PHE A 38 16.17 -27.74 -17.26
CA PHE A 38 15.94 -26.30 -16.98
C PHE A 38 17.08 -25.38 -17.42
N ARG A 39 18.05 -25.91 -18.20
CA ARG A 39 19.19 -25.18 -18.77
C ARG A 39 19.93 -24.29 -17.75
N PRO A 40 20.31 -24.83 -16.57
CA PRO A 40 20.91 -24.06 -15.49
C PRO A 40 22.16 -23.34 -15.99
N ARG A 41 22.08 -22.01 -16.08
CA ARG A 41 23.16 -21.14 -16.56
C ARG A 41 23.53 -20.17 -15.45
N VAL A 42 24.83 -19.97 -15.23
CA VAL A 42 25.32 -18.78 -14.55
C VAL A 42 25.68 -17.79 -15.64
N ASN A 43 25.05 -16.61 -15.65
CA ASN A 43 25.43 -15.55 -16.58
C ASN A 43 26.84 -15.05 -16.22
N SER A 44 27.75 -15.04 -17.18
CA SER A 44 29.16 -14.70 -16.98
C SER A 44 29.43 -13.24 -16.58
N THR A 45 28.49 -12.34 -16.88
CA THR A 45 28.61 -10.90 -16.64
C THR A 45 27.94 -10.50 -15.33
N SER A 46 26.70 -10.94 -15.11
CA SER A 46 25.92 -10.58 -13.92
C SER A 46 26.26 -11.47 -12.72
N GLY A 47 26.71 -12.71 -12.96
CA GLY A 47 26.91 -13.76 -11.96
C GLY A 47 25.63 -14.47 -11.51
N PHE A 48 24.46 -14.18 -12.09
CA PHE A 48 23.20 -14.82 -11.68
C PHE A 48 23.05 -16.24 -12.21
N LEU A 49 22.61 -17.16 -11.35
CA LEU A 49 22.03 -18.45 -11.74
C LEU A 49 20.61 -18.22 -12.31
N HIS A 50 20.25 -18.97 -13.34
CA HIS A 50 18.90 -19.02 -13.91
C HIS A 50 18.40 -20.46 -14.11
N PRO A 51 17.08 -20.72 -14.05
CA PRO A 51 16.05 -19.80 -13.52
C PRO A 51 16.24 -19.55 -12.02
N ALA A 52 15.89 -18.34 -11.54
CA ALA A 52 16.02 -18.03 -10.11
C ALA A 52 15.19 -16.83 -9.61
N GLY A 53 14.19 -16.36 -10.37
CA GLY A 53 13.32 -15.24 -9.94
C GLY A 53 12.38 -15.59 -8.77
N PHE A 54 12.24 -16.88 -8.45
CA PHE A 54 11.48 -17.41 -7.31
C PHE A 54 11.85 -18.88 -7.01
N ALA A 55 11.97 -19.72 -8.06
CA ALA A 55 12.37 -21.12 -7.95
C ALA A 55 13.65 -21.39 -8.76
N GLY A 56 14.57 -22.16 -8.19
CA GLY A 56 15.81 -22.58 -8.83
C GLY A 56 15.66 -23.86 -9.65
N PRO A 57 16.68 -24.23 -10.46
CA PRO A 57 16.60 -25.43 -11.30
C PRO A 57 16.63 -26.74 -10.50
N ALA A 58 17.04 -26.71 -9.22
CA ALA A 58 16.98 -27.86 -8.32
C ALA A 58 15.57 -28.04 -7.73
N GLU A 59 14.95 -26.94 -7.32
CA GLU A 59 13.60 -26.85 -6.79
C GLU A 59 12.58 -27.27 -7.85
N LEU A 60 12.69 -26.75 -9.07
CA LEU A 60 11.85 -27.14 -10.21
C LEU A 60 12.02 -28.62 -10.59
N ALA A 61 13.24 -29.16 -10.52
CA ALA A 61 13.50 -30.57 -10.79
C ALA A 61 12.93 -31.50 -9.71
N ALA A 62 12.96 -31.07 -8.44
CA ALA A 62 12.33 -31.76 -7.32
C ALA A 62 10.80 -31.72 -7.43
N MET A 63 10.21 -30.56 -7.76
CA MET A 63 8.77 -30.38 -7.99
C MET A 63 8.25 -31.33 -9.07
N GLN A 64 8.83 -31.31 -10.27
CA GLN A 64 8.43 -32.20 -11.37
C GLN A 64 8.60 -33.70 -11.06
N ALA A 65 9.60 -34.07 -10.25
CA ALA A 65 9.70 -35.44 -9.75
C ALA A 65 8.60 -35.77 -8.71
N GLY A 66 8.25 -34.80 -7.85
CA GLY A 66 7.12 -34.92 -6.93
C GLY A 66 5.80 -35.15 -7.67
N ILE A 67 5.59 -34.47 -8.81
CA ILE A 67 4.42 -34.67 -9.68
C ILE A 67 4.44 -36.07 -10.31
N GLU A 68 5.57 -36.46 -10.93
CA GLU A 68 5.73 -37.79 -11.57
C GLU A 68 5.47 -38.95 -10.60
N PHE A 69 5.88 -38.82 -9.34
CA PHE A 69 5.68 -39.83 -8.29
C PHE A 69 4.47 -39.57 -7.38
N GLN A 70 3.62 -38.58 -7.71
CA GLN A 70 2.43 -38.19 -6.94
C GLN A 70 2.68 -37.92 -5.44
N LEU A 71 3.84 -37.35 -5.12
CA LEU A 71 4.24 -37.03 -3.75
C LEU A 71 3.40 -35.87 -3.20
N GLN A 72 2.94 -36.01 -1.95
CA GLN A 72 2.31 -34.91 -1.21
C GLN A 72 3.38 -33.99 -0.59
N PRO A 73 3.13 -32.66 -0.49
CA PRO A 73 1.90 -31.96 -0.88
C PRO A 73 1.81 -31.58 -2.38
N VAL A 74 2.88 -31.80 -3.17
CA VAL A 74 3.00 -31.31 -4.55
C VAL A 74 1.85 -31.78 -5.46
N ALA A 75 1.39 -33.02 -5.31
CA ALA A 75 0.24 -33.54 -6.05
C ALA A 75 -1.08 -32.83 -5.70
N ALA A 76 -1.31 -32.49 -4.42
CA ALA A 76 -2.46 -31.69 -4.02
C ALA A 76 -2.35 -30.25 -4.55
N ALA A 77 -1.19 -29.61 -4.39
CA ALA A 77 -0.94 -28.26 -4.92
C ALA A 77 -1.15 -28.18 -6.45
N THR A 78 -0.75 -29.21 -7.19
CA THR A 78 -0.99 -29.32 -8.64
C THR A 78 -2.50 -29.37 -8.96
N LYS A 79 -3.28 -30.14 -8.19
CA LYS A 79 -4.73 -30.19 -8.35
C LYS A 79 -5.38 -28.83 -8.06
N VAL A 80 -5.00 -28.19 -6.94
CA VAL A 80 -5.51 -26.87 -6.52
C VAL A 80 -5.20 -25.80 -7.57
N LEU A 81 -3.96 -25.73 -8.06
CA LEU A 81 -3.56 -24.80 -9.13
C LEU A 81 -4.44 -24.92 -10.38
N LEU A 82 -4.66 -26.14 -10.87
CA LEU A 82 -5.38 -26.35 -12.13
C LEU A 82 -6.90 -26.17 -11.99
N THR A 83 -7.48 -26.59 -10.86
CA THR A 83 -8.94 -26.67 -10.68
C THR A 83 -9.55 -25.58 -9.79
N GLY A 84 -8.73 -24.85 -9.05
CA GLY A 84 -9.20 -23.92 -8.02
C GLY A 84 -9.92 -24.61 -6.85
N GLU A 85 -9.88 -25.95 -6.76
CA GLU A 85 -10.59 -26.71 -5.73
C GLU A 85 -10.07 -26.36 -4.33
N GLY A 86 -10.99 -26.11 -3.41
CA GLY A 86 -10.68 -25.71 -2.04
C GLY A 86 -10.53 -24.20 -1.85
N VAL A 87 -10.03 -23.45 -2.85
CA VAL A 87 -9.72 -22.01 -2.72
C VAL A 87 -10.99 -21.16 -2.50
N PRO A 88 -11.12 -20.44 -1.36
CA PRO A 88 -12.08 -19.38 -1.16
C PRO A 88 -11.89 -18.30 -2.20
N ARG A 89 -13.02 -17.91 -2.80
CA ARG A 89 -13.09 -16.80 -3.73
C ARG A 89 -13.05 -15.47 -2.99
N LYS A 90 -12.32 -14.49 -3.52
CA LYS A 90 -12.52 -13.09 -3.13
C LYS A 90 -13.81 -12.58 -3.78
N TYR A 91 -14.84 -12.40 -2.95
CA TYR A 91 -16.08 -11.77 -3.36
C TYR A 91 -15.99 -10.24 -3.23
N TYR A 92 -16.48 -9.56 -4.26
CA TYR A 92 -16.64 -8.12 -4.34
C TYR A 92 -18.10 -7.70 -4.09
N SER A 93 -18.31 -6.39 -3.92
CA SER A 93 -19.64 -5.78 -3.98
C SER A 93 -20.44 -6.28 -5.18
N GLY A 94 -21.72 -6.59 -4.97
CA GLY A 94 -22.58 -7.24 -5.97
C GLY A 94 -22.41 -8.76 -6.08
N GLY A 95 -21.48 -9.37 -5.32
CA GLY A 95 -21.30 -10.83 -5.26
C GLY A 95 -20.50 -11.43 -6.41
N TRP A 96 -19.87 -10.60 -7.25
CA TRP A 96 -18.90 -11.05 -8.24
C TRP A 96 -17.65 -11.59 -7.56
N ALA A 97 -17.02 -12.60 -8.15
CA ALA A 97 -15.71 -13.08 -7.75
C ALA A 97 -14.98 -13.60 -8.98
N PHE A 98 -13.65 -13.46 -8.99
CA PHE A 98 -12.84 -14.03 -10.04
C PHE A 98 -12.75 -15.57 -9.93
N ARG A 99 -12.06 -16.17 -10.91
CA ARG A 99 -11.92 -17.61 -11.04
C ARG A 99 -10.64 -18.10 -10.35
N THR A 100 -10.82 -19.09 -9.47
CA THR A 100 -9.74 -19.69 -8.69
C THR A 100 -8.89 -20.68 -9.50
N ASP A 101 -9.42 -21.23 -10.60
CA ASP A 101 -8.78 -22.23 -11.46
C ASP A 101 -7.74 -21.64 -12.44
N THR A 102 -7.03 -22.51 -13.16
CA THR A 102 -6.04 -22.11 -14.18
C THR A 102 -6.33 -22.88 -15.48
N PRO A 103 -7.26 -22.40 -16.31
CA PRO A 103 -7.67 -23.11 -17.51
C PRO A 103 -6.62 -22.99 -18.62
N ALA A 104 -6.60 -23.95 -19.54
CA ALA A 104 -5.81 -23.84 -20.77
C ALA A 104 -6.52 -23.01 -21.87
N GLU A 105 -7.85 -22.92 -21.80
CA GLU A 105 -8.72 -22.29 -22.80
C GLU A 105 -9.89 -21.56 -22.11
N GLY A 106 -10.52 -20.58 -22.76
CA GLY A 106 -11.65 -19.85 -22.18
C GLY A 106 -11.27 -18.97 -20.98
N TYR A 107 -10.06 -18.43 -20.99
CA TYR A 107 -9.70 -17.25 -20.21
C TYR A 107 -10.17 -15.99 -20.94
N GLU A 108 -10.70 -15.02 -20.20
CA GLU A 108 -11.36 -13.83 -20.75
C GLU A 108 -10.38 -12.69 -21.06
N GLY A 109 -9.20 -12.71 -20.43
CA GLY A 109 -8.12 -11.78 -20.71
C GLY A 109 -7.24 -12.18 -21.91
N PRO A 110 -6.17 -11.43 -22.19
CA PRO A 110 -5.66 -10.34 -21.35
C PRO A 110 -6.51 -9.08 -21.40
N MET A 111 -6.49 -8.32 -20.31
CA MET A 111 -7.27 -7.12 -20.04
C MET A 111 -6.38 -5.87 -19.91
N PRO A 112 -5.44 -5.60 -20.83
CA PRO A 112 -4.44 -4.56 -20.65
C PRO A 112 -5.04 -3.15 -20.72
N MET A 113 -4.52 -2.24 -19.91
CA MET A 113 -4.90 -0.82 -19.87
C MET A 113 -3.73 0.07 -20.28
N GLU A 114 -3.99 1.11 -21.08
CA GLU A 114 -2.95 2.07 -21.49
C GLU A 114 -2.45 2.88 -20.28
N LYS A 115 -3.35 3.23 -19.37
CA LYS A 115 -3.10 3.97 -18.13
C LYS A 115 -3.76 3.25 -16.96
N VAL A 116 -3.03 3.09 -15.85
CA VAL A 116 -3.48 2.43 -14.62
C VAL A 116 -3.30 3.40 -13.46
N MET A 117 -4.41 3.94 -12.95
CA MET A 117 -4.40 4.97 -11.91
C MET A 117 -5.20 4.50 -10.70
N VAL A 118 -4.49 4.11 -9.65
CA VAL A 118 -5.05 3.44 -8.47
C VAL A 118 -4.75 4.27 -7.23
N ASP A 119 -5.81 4.68 -6.55
CA ASP A 119 -5.78 5.32 -5.24
C ASP A 119 -5.70 4.25 -4.13
N TRP A 120 -5.78 4.64 -2.86
CA TRP A 120 -5.88 3.70 -1.74
C TRP A 120 -7.08 2.75 -1.89
N GLY A 121 -6.99 1.58 -1.25
CA GLY A 121 -8.04 0.54 -1.33
C GLY A 121 -8.21 -0.11 -2.71
N GLY A 122 -7.35 0.18 -3.70
CA GLY A 122 -7.49 -0.35 -5.05
C GLY A 122 -8.55 0.35 -5.91
N VAL A 123 -9.05 1.51 -5.47
CA VAL A 123 -10.06 2.31 -6.19
C VAL A 123 -9.40 3.13 -7.31
N ALA A 124 -10.12 3.40 -8.39
CA ALA A 124 -9.66 4.25 -9.48
C ALA A 124 -9.42 5.70 -9.00
N ALA A 125 -8.20 6.22 -9.19
CA ALA A 125 -7.84 7.59 -8.81
C ALA A 125 -8.38 8.67 -9.76
N GLU A 126 -8.95 8.25 -10.89
CA GLU A 126 -9.56 9.10 -11.92
C GLU A 126 -10.54 8.26 -12.76
N ASN A 127 -11.37 8.92 -13.58
CA ASN A 127 -12.30 8.27 -14.50
C ASN A 127 -11.57 7.59 -15.68
N GLN A 128 -10.87 6.49 -15.40
CA GLN A 128 -10.24 5.62 -16.38
C GLN A 128 -11.26 4.61 -16.93
N LEU A 129 -11.18 4.32 -18.23
CA LEU A 129 -12.03 3.33 -18.88
C LEU A 129 -11.51 1.92 -18.61
N CYS A 130 -12.38 1.05 -18.10
CA CYS A 130 -12.07 -0.37 -17.92
C CYS A 130 -11.77 -1.06 -19.28
N PRO A 131 -11.03 -2.17 -19.28
CA PRO A 131 -10.79 -2.97 -20.48
C PRO A 131 -12.09 -3.36 -21.20
N PHE A 132 -12.07 -3.41 -22.53
CA PHE A 132 -13.25 -3.76 -23.34
C PHE A 132 -13.81 -5.15 -23.01
N ASN A 133 -12.93 -6.07 -22.60
CA ASN A 133 -13.23 -7.43 -22.15
C ASN A 133 -13.22 -7.57 -20.61
N TYR A 134 -13.39 -6.48 -19.86
CA TYR A 134 -13.52 -6.56 -18.40
C TYR A 134 -14.81 -7.31 -18.02
N PRO A 135 -14.80 -8.24 -17.04
CA PRO A 135 -15.94 -9.14 -16.85
C PRO A 135 -17.22 -8.44 -16.40
N GLU A 136 -18.37 -8.94 -16.88
CA GLU A 136 -19.67 -8.42 -16.45
C GLU A 136 -19.87 -8.64 -14.93
N GLY A 137 -20.34 -7.61 -14.24
CA GLY A 137 -20.50 -7.61 -12.79
C GLY A 137 -19.21 -7.38 -11.98
N ALA A 138 -18.03 -7.37 -12.61
CA ALA A 138 -16.78 -7.02 -11.94
C ALA A 138 -16.79 -5.54 -11.47
N PRO A 139 -16.08 -5.20 -10.39
CA PRO A 139 -16.12 -3.85 -9.80
C PRO A 139 -15.54 -2.81 -10.77
N GLN A 140 -16.39 -1.96 -11.33
CA GLN A 140 -15.98 -0.93 -12.30
C GLN A 140 -15.08 0.11 -11.64
N GLY A 141 -15.37 0.50 -10.39
CA GLY A 141 -14.58 1.46 -9.61
C GLY A 141 -13.15 1.01 -9.27
N SER A 142 -12.80 -0.27 -9.46
CA SER A 142 -11.47 -0.83 -9.15
C SER A 142 -10.84 -1.56 -10.34
N CYS A 143 -11.35 -1.37 -11.55
CA CYS A 143 -11.02 -2.22 -12.70
C CYS A 143 -9.56 -2.14 -13.17
N ALA A 144 -8.79 -1.11 -12.79
CA ALA A 144 -7.36 -1.04 -13.06
C ALA A 144 -6.52 -1.91 -12.10
N HIS A 145 -6.88 -1.93 -10.81
CA HIS A 145 -6.30 -2.83 -9.81
C HIS A 145 -6.66 -4.29 -10.14
N VAL A 146 -7.96 -4.59 -10.26
CA VAL A 146 -8.43 -5.94 -10.62
C VAL A 146 -7.87 -6.37 -11.99
N SER A 147 -7.85 -5.43 -12.95
CA SER A 147 -7.21 -5.51 -14.26
C SER A 147 -5.81 -6.11 -14.24
N LEU A 148 -4.88 -5.28 -13.76
CA LEU A 148 -3.45 -5.52 -13.79
C LEU A 148 -3.04 -6.59 -12.78
N VAL A 149 -3.46 -6.40 -11.53
CA VAL A 149 -2.90 -7.07 -10.37
C VAL A 149 -3.67 -8.38 -10.13
N GLU A 150 -4.96 -8.33 -9.83
CA GLU A 150 -5.71 -9.53 -9.40
C GLU A 150 -6.03 -10.53 -10.52
N ILE A 151 -6.11 -10.08 -11.77
CA ILE A 151 -6.43 -10.96 -12.90
C ILE A 151 -5.15 -11.34 -13.64
N ASP A 152 -4.56 -10.41 -14.39
CA ASP A 152 -3.57 -10.77 -15.41
C ASP A 152 -2.17 -11.07 -14.84
N SER A 153 -1.66 -10.28 -13.89
CA SER A 153 -0.32 -10.53 -13.31
C SER A 153 -0.25 -11.91 -12.65
N MET A 154 -1.21 -12.20 -11.77
CA MET A 154 -1.36 -13.49 -11.12
C MET A 154 -1.63 -14.62 -12.12
N MET A 155 -2.54 -14.43 -13.08
CA MET A 155 -2.83 -15.48 -14.06
C MET A 155 -1.60 -15.80 -14.89
N SER A 156 -0.78 -14.83 -15.30
CA SER A 156 0.47 -15.12 -16.02
C SER A 156 1.40 -16.06 -15.26
N PHE A 157 1.51 -15.90 -13.93
CA PHE A 157 2.31 -16.78 -13.08
C PHE A 157 1.66 -18.15 -12.86
N LYS A 158 0.35 -18.18 -12.57
CA LYS A 158 -0.45 -19.43 -12.50
C LYS A 158 -0.32 -20.25 -13.79
N GLN A 159 -0.41 -19.61 -14.95
CA GLN A 159 -0.29 -20.23 -16.27
C GLN A 159 1.13 -20.74 -16.56
N ALA A 160 2.17 -19.97 -16.22
CA ALA A 160 3.56 -20.45 -16.31
C ALA A 160 3.81 -21.69 -15.41
N MET A 161 3.21 -21.72 -14.21
CA MET A 161 3.24 -22.90 -13.35
C MET A 161 2.39 -24.06 -13.90
N ALA A 162 1.21 -23.79 -14.47
CA ALA A 162 0.35 -24.79 -15.09
C ALA A 162 1.04 -25.48 -16.28
N TYR A 163 1.82 -24.74 -17.07
CA TYR A 163 2.70 -25.33 -18.09
C TYR A 163 3.73 -26.29 -17.48
N LEU A 164 4.43 -25.89 -16.42
CA LEU A 164 5.47 -26.72 -15.78
C LEU A 164 4.96 -28.05 -15.21
N VAL A 165 3.70 -28.10 -14.78
CA VAL A 165 3.08 -29.29 -14.18
C VAL A 165 2.30 -30.17 -15.19
N THR A 166 1.80 -29.59 -16.29
CA THR A 166 1.02 -30.33 -17.32
C THR A 166 1.79 -30.63 -18.60
N GLY A 167 2.75 -29.78 -18.97
CA GLY A 167 3.38 -29.76 -20.29
C GLY A 167 2.49 -29.20 -21.42
N ASN A 168 1.28 -28.70 -21.12
CA ASN A 168 0.37 -28.16 -22.14
C ASN A 168 0.76 -26.73 -22.53
N GLU A 169 1.24 -26.57 -23.77
CA GLU A 169 1.76 -25.31 -24.32
C GLU A 169 0.72 -24.19 -24.38
N ALA A 170 -0.59 -24.49 -24.37
CA ALA A 170 -1.64 -23.47 -24.29
C ALA A 170 -1.50 -22.58 -23.05
N HIS A 171 -1.09 -23.16 -21.90
CA HIS A 171 -0.81 -22.38 -20.69
C HIS A 171 0.41 -21.46 -20.87
N ALA A 172 1.48 -21.94 -21.51
CA ALA A 172 2.70 -21.16 -21.74
C ALA A 172 2.45 -19.99 -22.72
N GLN A 173 1.70 -20.26 -23.79
CA GLN A 173 1.27 -19.26 -24.75
C GLN A 173 0.42 -18.18 -24.08
N LEU A 174 -0.62 -18.58 -23.32
CA LEU A 174 -1.50 -17.63 -22.63
C LEU A 174 -0.74 -16.76 -21.61
N ALA A 175 0.20 -17.34 -20.84
CA ALA A 175 1.06 -16.57 -19.95
C ALA A 175 1.90 -15.52 -20.71
N SER A 176 2.50 -15.91 -21.84
CA SER A 176 3.27 -15.01 -22.70
C SER A 176 2.42 -13.91 -23.32
N ASP A 177 1.20 -14.23 -23.77
CA ASP A 177 0.28 -13.28 -24.38
C ASP A 177 -0.20 -12.22 -23.39
N ILE A 178 -0.48 -12.61 -22.13
CA ILE A 178 -0.82 -11.67 -21.06
C ILE A 178 0.34 -10.68 -20.81
N ILE A 179 1.55 -11.20 -20.63
CA ILE A 179 2.74 -10.39 -20.36
C ILE A 179 3.02 -9.45 -21.53
N LEU A 180 2.95 -9.93 -22.77
CA LEU A 180 3.18 -9.13 -23.98
C LEU A 180 2.11 -8.05 -24.13
N ALA A 181 0.84 -8.35 -23.87
CA ALA A 181 -0.28 -7.42 -24.01
C ALA A 181 -0.18 -6.24 -23.03
N TRP A 182 0.17 -6.50 -21.76
CA TRP A 182 0.43 -5.43 -20.79
C TRP A 182 1.67 -4.63 -21.15
N SER A 183 2.79 -5.30 -21.42
CA SER A 183 4.07 -4.65 -21.72
C SER A 183 4.03 -3.77 -22.97
N THR A 184 3.19 -4.11 -23.95
CA THR A 184 3.04 -3.32 -25.18
C THR A 184 2.02 -2.19 -25.02
N LYS A 185 0.90 -2.40 -24.34
CA LYS A 185 -0.18 -1.42 -24.26
C LYS A 185 -0.01 -0.41 -23.12
N ASN A 186 0.43 -0.82 -21.93
CA ASN A 186 0.53 0.08 -20.79
C ASN A 186 1.68 1.09 -20.97
N LYS A 187 1.40 2.35 -20.62
CA LYS A 187 2.29 3.52 -20.77
C LYS A 187 2.42 4.32 -19.48
N GLU A 188 1.46 4.19 -18.57
CA GLU A 188 1.45 4.89 -17.29
C GLU A 188 0.84 4.03 -16.20
N VAL A 189 1.49 4.04 -15.04
CA VAL A 189 0.96 3.57 -13.75
C VAL A 189 1.07 4.73 -12.76
N GLY A 190 0.15 4.85 -11.80
CA GLY A 190 0.17 5.88 -10.78
C GLY A 190 -1.07 5.86 -9.89
N PRO A 191 -1.39 6.97 -9.20
CA PRO A 191 -0.49 8.09 -8.91
C PRO A 191 0.75 7.69 -8.09
N ARG A 192 1.89 8.36 -8.31
CA ARG A 192 3.17 8.07 -7.65
C ARG A 192 3.15 8.18 -6.12
N ASN A 193 2.22 8.96 -5.57
CA ASN A 193 2.04 9.20 -4.13
C ASN A 193 0.82 8.46 -3.55
N LYS A 194 0.24 7.54 -4.32
CA LYS A 194 -0.90 6.66 -4.00
C LYS A 194 -0.48 5.21 -4.32
N ASN A 195 -1.40 4.29 -4.62
CA ASN A 195 -1.08 2.87 -4.85
C ASN A 195 -0.15 2.58 -6.04
N GLY A 196 0.09 3.51 -6.97
CA GLY A 196 0.92 3.30 -8.17
C GLY A 196 2.23 2.49 -7.98
N PRO A 197 3.08 2.78 -6.97
CA PRO A 197 4.27 2.01 -6.66
C PRO A 197 3.99 0.58 -6.17
N LEU A 198 2.89 0.36 -5.46
CA LEU A 198 2.46 -0.95 -4.96
C LEU A 198 1.91 -1.83 -6.10
N GLU A 199 1.02 -1.28 -6.93
CA GLU A 199 0.51 -1.98 -8.13
C GLU A 199 1.65 -2.38 -9.07
N SER A 200 2.64 -1.49 -9.22
CA SER A 200 3.86 -1.72 -10.01
C SER A 200 4.74 -2.81 -9.41
N ALA A 201 4.86 -2.87 -8.07
CA ALA A 201 5.66 -3.88 -7.38
C ALA A 201 5.04 -5.28 -7.46
N TRP A 202 3.73 -5.39 -7.20
CA TRP A 202 2.97 -6.63 -7.30
C TRP A 202 2.98 -7.18 -8.74
N SER A 203 2.59 -6.38 -9.72
CA SER A 203 2.60 -6.81 -11.13
C SER A 203 4.01 -7.19 -11.62
N CYS A 204 5.03 -6.45 -11.22
CA CYS A 204 6.42 -6.79 -11.47
C CYS A 204 6.80 -8.17 -10.89
N SER A 205 6.57 -8.43 -9.60
CA SER A 205 7.04 -9.68 -8.97
C SER A 205 6.42 -10.91 -9.62
N ALA A 206 5.09 -10.93 -9.81
CA ALA A 206 4.40 -12.06 -10.41
C ALA A 206 4.81 -12.28 -11.89
N MET A 207 4.80 -11.22 -12.71
CA MET A 207 5.15 -11.36 -14.13
C MET A 207 6.63 -11.68 -14.35
N ALA A 208 7.56 -11.15 -13.54
CA ALA A 208 8.99 -11.45 -13.68
C ALA A 208 9.28 -12.95 -13.45
N ARG A 209 8.56 -13.56 -12.51
CA ARG A 209 8.62 -15.00 -12.24
C ARG A 209 8.02 -15.80 -13.39
N ALA A 210 6.85 -15.39 -13.91
CA ALA A 210 6.25 -16.00 -15.09
C ALA A 210 7.23 -15.99 -16.28
N VAL A 211 7.81 -14.84 -16.62
CA VAL A 211 8.83 -14.70 -17.68
C VAL A 211 10.04 -15.60 -17.45
N GLU A 212 10.58 -15.66 -16.22
CA GLU A 212 11.76 -16.48 -15.93
C GLU A 212 11.48 -17.99 -16.03
N LEU A 213 10.30 -18.43 -15.60
CA LEU A 213 9.85 -19.82 -15.73
C LEU A 213 9.63 -20.20 -17.20
N LEU A 214 8.94 -19.36 -17.98
CA LEU A 214 8.74 -19.60 -19.41
C LEU A 214 10.08 -19.63 -20.16
N ARG A 215 10.96 -18.64 -19.93
CA ARG A 215 12.31 -18.54 -20.54
C ARG A 215 13.19 -19.75 -20.27
N SER A 216 13.02 -20.42 -19.14
CA SER A 216 13.84 -21.58 -18.74
C SER A 216 13.24 -22.93 -19.11
N SER A 217 11.92 -23.01 -19.35
CA SER A 217 11.21 -24.28 -19.54
C SER A 217 10.52 -24.44 -20.90
N TRP A 218 9.95 -23.39 -21.47
CA TRP A 218 9.20 -23.45 -22.74
C TRP A 218 10.13 -23.19 -23.93
N PRO A 219 10.28 -24.13 -24.89
CA PRO A 219 11.21 -23.98 -26.01
C PRO A 219 10.94 -22.76 -26.90
N ASP A 220 9.66 -22.41 -27.08
CA ASP A 220 9.21 -21.37 -28.02
C ASP A 220 9.03 -19.99 -27.36
N PHE A 221 9.48 -19.83 -26.11
CA PHE A 221 9.36 -18.56 -25.40
C PHE A 221 9.99 -17.39 -26.17
N SER A 222 9.17 -16.39 -26.50
CA SER A 222 9.53 -15.34 -27.42
C SER A 222 10.49 -14.31 -26.82
N LYS A 223 11.56 -14.01 -27.57
CA LYS A 223 12.46 -12.88 -27.28
C LYS A 223 11.72 -11.54 -27.30
N GLN A 224 10.63 -11.42 -28.09
CA GLN A 224 9.80 -10.22 -28.12
C GLN A 224 9.09 -9.99 -26.78
N THR A 225 8.51 -11.05 -26.19
CA THR A 225 7.88 -10.97 -24.86
C THR A 225 8.89 -10.54 -23.80
N LEU A 226 10.10 -11.12 -23.80
CA LEU A 226 11.17 -10.72 -22.89
C LEU A 226 11.55 -9.24 -23.07
N SER A 227 11.84 -8.80 -24.30
CA SER A 227 12.26 -7.42 -24.56
C SER A 227 11.15 -6.40 -24.27
N ALA A 228 9.90 -6.71 -24.61
CA ALA A 228 8.77 -5.84 -24.28
C ALA A 228 8.61 -5.70 -22.76
N TYR A 229 8.68 -6.81 -22.02
CA TYR A 229 8.54 -6.81 -20.57
C TYR A 229 9.67 -6.06 -19.85
N LEU A 230 10.93 -6.27 -20.25
CA LEU A 230 12.06 -5.53 -19.69
C LEU A 230 11.96 -4.03 -19.97
N ASN A 231 11.57 -3.64 -21.19
CA ASN A 231 11.35 -2.22 -21.50
C ASN A 231 10.20 -1.62 -20.66
N TRP A 232 9.11 -2.36 -20.43
CA TRP A 232 7.97 -1.89 -19.63
C TRP A 232 8.33 -1.73 -18.14
N LEU A 233 9.20 -2.58 -17.60
CA LEU A 233 9.80 -2.39 -16.28
C LEU A 233 10.57 -1.06 -16.23
N ASP A 234 11.48 -0.82 -17.17
CA ASP A 234 12.33 0.38 -17.19
C ASP A 234 11.55 1.67 -17.45
N GLU A 235 10.59 1.66 -18.38
CA GLU A 235 9.85 2.85 -18.82
C GLU A 235 8.67 3.21 -17.90
N VAL A 236 8.02 2.24 -17.24
CA VAL A 236 6.75 2.47 -16.54
C VAL A 236 6.75 2.02 -15.07
N LEU A 237 7.15 0.77 -14.77
CA LEU A 237 6.99 0.22 -13.41
C LEU A 237 8.09 0.67 -12.43
N TYR A 238 9.37 0.57 -12.82
CA TYR A 238 10.49 1.00 -11.99
C TYR A 238 10.41 2.49 -11.60
N PRO A 239 10.04 3.45 -12.48
CA PRO A 239 9.89 4.85 -12.09
C PRO A 239 8.91 5.11 -10.93
N GLN A 240 7.88 4.29 -10.75
CA GLN A 240 6.97 4.41 -9.60
C GLN A 240 7.65 3.95 -8.31
N MET A 241 8.27 2.78 -8.35
CA MET A 241 8.94 2.17 -7.21
C MET A 241 10.19 2.94 -6.78
N ASP A 242 10.98 3.43 -7.73
CA ASP A 242 12.15 4.27 -7.48
C ASP A 242 11.75 5.62 -6.87
N PHE A 243 10.67 6.25 -7.33
CA PHE A 243 10.15 7.46 -6.69
C PHE A 243 9.68 7.20 -5.25
N TYR A 244 9.07 6.05 -4.98
CA TYR A 244 8.68 5.66 -3.62
C TYR A 244 9.87 5.43 -2.68
N THR A 245 10.89 4.70 -3.14
CA THR A 245 12.05 4.32 -2.31
C THR A 245 13.10 5.44 -2.17
N ASP A 246 13.28 6.25 -3.21
CA ASP A 246 14.38 7.22 -3.28
C ASP A 246 13.92 8.66 -2.99
N VAL A 247 12.62 8.96 -3.13
CA VAL A 247 12.05 10.29 -2.87
C VAL A 247 11.04 10.27 -1.72
N ILE A 248 9.91 9.56 -1.85
CA ILE A 248 8.83 9.62 -0.86
C ILE A 248 9.32 9.19 0.53
N THR A 249 9.93 8.01 0.63
CA THR A 249 10.35 7.45 1.91
C THR A 249 11.45 8.30 2.59
N PRO A 250 12.55 8.69 1.90
CA PRO A 250 13.56 9.55 2.51
C PRO A 250 13.02 10.95 2.89
N THR A 251 12.17 11.56 2.06
CA THR A 251 11.53 12.84 2.40
C THR A 251 10.63 12.72 3.64
N ALA A 252 9.86 11.65 3.76
CA ALA A 252 9.02 11.39 4.93
C ALA A 252 9.86 11.21 6.22
N LEU A 253 10.97 10.44 6.16
CA LEU A 253 11.90 10.28 7.29
C LEU A 253 12.57 11.61 7.67
N ASN A 254 13.02 12.39 6.68
CA ASN A 254 13.64 13.70 6.91
C ASN A 254 12.67 14.71 7.54
N ASN A 255 11.37 14.58 7.25
CA ASN A 255 10.29 15.35 7.88
C ASN A 255 9.86 14.80 9.26
N GLY A 256 10.61 13.84 9.83
CA GLY A 256 10.41 13.32 11.18
C GLY A 256 9.36 12.21 11.32
N ARG A 257 8.80 11.71 10.21
CA ARG A 257 7.85 10.60 10.22
C ARG A 257 8.52 9.27 10.59
N LYS A 258 7.77 8.35 11.19
CA LYS A 258 8.30 7.12 11.82
C LYS A 258 7.59 5.87 11.29
N HIS A 259 8.19 4.71 11.54
CA HIS A 259 7.60 3.37 11.28
C HIS A 259 7.13 3.12 9.83
N LEU A 260 7.73 3.82 8.86
CA LEU A 260 7.33 3.83 7.44
C LEU A 260 7.57 2.52 6.68
N TYR A 261 8.53 1.70 7.13
CA TYR A 261 8.87 0.44 6.48
C TYR A 261 7.81 -0.62 6.80
N GLY A 262 7.18 -1.12 5.74
CA GLY A 262 6.09 -2.11 5.80
C GLY A 262 5.87 -2.79 4.45
N ASN A 263 4.67 -3.35 4.22
CA ASN A 263 4.41 -4.24 3.10
C ASN A 263 4.72 -3.68 1.69
N TRP A 264 4.64 -2.36 1.50
CA TRP A 264 5.01 -1.70 0.24
C TRP A 264 6.50 -1.85 -0.06
N HIS A 265 7.36 -1.60 0.93
CA HIS A 265 8.80 -1.72 0.78
C HIS A 265 9.23 -3.16 0.54
N ALA A 266 8.52 -4.11 1.17
CA ALA A 266 8.71 -5.54 0.97
C ALA A 266 8.36 -5.96 -0.47
N SER A 267 7.21 -5.52 -0.99
CA SER A 267 6.79 -5.81 -2.37
C SER A 267 7.76 -5.22 -3.39
N VAL A 268 8.23 -3.98 -3.18
CA VAL A 268 9.25 -3.36 -4.05
C VAL A 268 10.58 -4.11 -3.99
N ALA A 269 10.99 -4.60 -2.82
CA ALA A 269 12.21 -5.40 -2.68
C ALA A 269 12.11 -6.73 -3.44
N ASP A 270 10.95 -7.40 -3.40
CA ASP A 270 10.67 -8.64 -4.12
C ASP A 270 10.71 -8.44 -5.65
N CYS A 271 10.05 -7.41 -6.17
CA CYS A 271 10.19 -6.99 -7.57
C CYS A 271 11.67 -6.73 -7.93
N PHE A 272 12.38 -5.88 -7.19
CA PHE A 272 13.76 -5.52 -7.53
C PHE A 272 14.73 -6.71 -7.47
N VAL A 273 14.52 -7.66 -6.56
CA VAL A 273 15.30 -8.91 -6.50
C VAL A 273 14.98 -9.82 -7.67
N SER A 274 13.71 -10.14 -7.90
CA SER A 274 13.26 -11.09 -8.93
C SER A 274 13.49 -10.58 -10.35
N ALA A 275 13.12 -9.33 -10.62
CA ALA A 275 13.32 -8.68 -11.92
C ALA A 275 14.80 -8.32 -12.17
N GLY A 276 15.56 -7.94 -11.14
CA GLY A 276 17.00 -7.74 -11.23
C GLY A 276 17.76 -9.02 -11.63
N ILE A 277 17.36 -10.17 -11.09
CA ILE A 277 17.84 -11.47 -11.55
C ILE A 277 17.44 -11.68 -13.02
N LEU A 278 16.14 -11.60 -13.35
CA LEU A 278 15.62 -11.86 -14.71
C LEU A 278 16.35 -11.05 -15.79
N ALA A 279 16.51 -9.75 -15.55
CA ALA A 279 17.13 -8.76 -16.44
C ALA A 279 18.66 -8.87 -16.52
N ASP A 280 19.28 -9.73 -15.70
CA ASP A 280 20.73 -9.78 -15.50
C ASP A 280 21.33 -8.47 -14.91
N ASP A 281 20.49 -7.63 -14.26
CA ASP A 281 20.86 -6.36 -13.64
C ASP A 281 21.27 -6.54 -12.16
N ARG A 282 22.59 -6.54 -11.95
CA ARG A 282 23.21 -6.60 -10.62
C ARG A 282 22.92 -5.36 -9.75
N VAL A 283 22.75 -4.17 -10.34
CA VAL A 283 22.52 -2.92 -9.58
C VAL A 283 21.10 -2.91 -9.01
N ARG A 284 20.09 -3.21 -9.85
CA ARG A 284 18.69 -3.36 -9.41
C ARG A 284 18.54 -4.45 -8.34
N TYR A 285 19.19 -5.60 -8.51
CA TYR A 285 19.18 -6.66 -7.50
C TYR A 285 19.79 -6.23 -6.16
N GLU A 286 20.98 -5.61 -6.15
CA GLU A 286 21.60 -5.18 -4.89
C GLU A 286 20.79 -4.04 -4.22
N LYS A 287 20.11 -3.18 -4.99
CA LYS A 287 19.11 -2.23 -4.45
C LYS A 287 17.95 -2.97 -3.78
N GLY A 288 17.39 -4.00 -4.44
CA GLY A 288 16.34 -4.85 -3.88
C GLY A 288 16.76 -5.57 -2.60
N VAL A 289 17.96 -6.14 -2.56
CA VAL A 289 18.49 -6.79 -1.35
C VAL A 289 18.76 -5.77 -0.23
N ALA A 290 19.28 -4.59 -0.53
CA ALA A 290 19.44 -3.53 0.47
C ALA A 290 18.09 -3.10 1.06
N LEU A 291 17.06 -2.96 0.22
CA LEU A 291 15.69 -2.63 0.63
C LEU A 291 15.05 -3.75 1.47
N LEU A 292 15.21 -5.02 1.08
CA LEU A 292 14.80 -6.17 1.88
C LEU A 292 15.42 -6.10 3.27
N LYS A 293 16.73 -5.88 3.37
CA LYS A 293 17.44 -5.89 4.66
C LYS A 293 16.99 -4.75 5.56
N LYS A 294 16.82 -3.55 5.01
CA LYS A 294 16.32 -2.39 5.75
C LYS A 294 14.87 -2.59 6.19
N THR A 295 14.03 -3.13 5.31
CA THR A 295 12.60 -3.39 5.60
C THR A 295 12.45 -4.45 6.69
N THR A 296 13.10 -5.62 6.55
CA THR A 296 13.08 -6.68 7.58
C THR A 296 13.54 -6.16 8.94
N ALA A 297 14.59 -5.34 8.98
CA ALA A 297 15.08 -4.76 10.22
C ALA A 297 14.10 -3.74 10.85
N GLU A 298 13.55 -2.82 10.06
CA GLU A 298 12.67 -1.75 10.59
C GLU A 298 11.24 -2.22 10.88
N TYR A 299 10.73 -3.15 10.09
CA TYR A 299 9.36 -3.66 10.18
C TYR A 299 9.19 -4.61 11.39
N PHE A 300 10.23 -5.40 11.70
CA PHE A 300 10.21 -6.42 12.78
C PHE A 300 11.19 -6.14 13.95
N LYS A 301 11.59 -4.87 14.16
CA LYS A 301 12.46 -4.47 15.29
C LYS A 301 11.84 -4.65 16.68
N TRP A 302 10.52 -4.77 16.73
CA TRP A 302 9.72 -4.81 17.94
C TRP A 302 10.13 -5.95 18.89
N GLY A 303 10.06 -5.69 20.20
CA GLY A 303 10.47 -6.63 21.25
C GLY A 303 11.99 -6.75 21.44
N ARG A 304 12.82 -5.97 20.73
CA ARG A 304 14.29 -6.05 20.77
C ARG A 304 14.93 -4.72 21.17
N GLY A 305 15.91 -4.76 22.08
CA GLY A 305 16.68 -3.58 22.49
C GLY A 305 15.80 -2.45 23.02
N GLU A 306 16.00 -1.23 22.51
CA GLU A 306 15.16 -0.06 22.84
C GLU A 306 13.69 -0.22 22.43
N TRP A 307 13.38 -1.12 21.48
CA TRP A 307 12.03 -1.40 20.99
C TRP A 307 11.32 -2.51 21.77
N ALA A 308 11.87 -2.93 22.92
CA ALA A 308 11.19 -3.85 23.84
C ALA A 308 9.96 -3.22 24.51
N GLU A 309 9.92 -1.89 24.62
CA GLU A 309 8.76 -1.10 25.00
C GLU A 309 8.60 0.06 24.01
N TRP A 310 7.38 0.40 23.64
CA TRP A 310 7.08 1.56 22.80
C TRP A 310 5.75 2.17 23.21
N ALA A 311 5.69 3.52 23.30
CA ALA A 311 4.50 4.26 23.72
C ALA A 311 3.87 3.76 25.05
N GLY A 312 4.70 3.29 26.00
CA GLY A 312 4.26 2.72 27.28
C GLY A 312 3.70 1.29 27.19
N GLN A 313 3.85 0.63 26.04
CA GLN A 313 3.41 -0.75 25.81
C GLN A 313 4.60 -1.69 25.58
N ALA A 314 4.65 -2.79 26.33
CA ALA A 314 5.60 -3.87 26.05
C ALA A 314 5.35 -4.45 24.64
N ARG A 315 6.39 -4.57 23.83
CA ARG A 315 6.37 -5.10 22.46
C ARG A 315 6.93 -6.52 22.45
N LEU A 316 6.54 -7.34 21.47
CA LEU A 316 6.97 -8.75 21.41
C LEU A 316 7.82 -9.04 20.17
N VAL A 317 8.80 -9.94 20.32
CA VAL A 317 9.65 -10.37 19.21
C VAL A 317 8.81 -11.10 18.16
N GLY A 318 8.90 -10.65 16.91
CA GLY A 318 8.10 -11.17 15.79
C GLY A 318 6.89 -10.29 15.43
N GLU A 319 6.53 -9.32 16.26
CA GLU A 319 5.59 -8.27 15.91
C GLU A 319 6.08 -7.44 14.71
N SER A 320 5.15 -6.97 13.88
CA SER A 320 5.39 -6.08 12.74
C SER A 320 4.85 -4.67 13.04
N SER A 321 5.27 -3.66 12.25
CA SER A 321 4.65 -2.32 12.31
C SER A 321 3.18 -2.32 11.89
N GLU A 322 2.65 -3.38 11.27
CA GLU A 322 1.27 -3.51 10.81
C GLU A 322 0.42 -4.52 11.59
N THR A 323 0.99 -5.23 12.59
CA THR A 323 0.29 -6.27 13.38
C THR A 323 -1.06 -5.80 13.95
N LEU A 324 -1.18 -4.52 14.31
CA LEU A 324 -2.40 -3.95 14.89
C LEU A 324 -3.35 -3.33 13.85
N ARG A 325 -2.87 -3.06 12.63
CA ARG A 325 -3.70 -2.63 11.49
C ARG A 325 -4.60 -3.80 11.10
N ASP A 326 -3.96 -4.87 10.64
CA ASP A 326 -4.56 -6.16 10.32
C ASP A 326 -3.45 -7.18 9.97
N ILE A 327 -3.81 -8.46 9.98
CA ILE A 327 -2.89 -9.55 9.67
C ILE A 327 -2.74 -9.74 8.15
N PHE A 328 -3.65 -9.21 7.33
CA PHE A 328 -3.65 -9.28 5.87
C PHE A 328 -2.46 -8.51 5.27
N HIS A 329 -2.31 -7.23 5.62
CA HIS A 329 -1.17 -6.39 5.24
C HIS A 329 0.15 -6.88 5.84
N THR A 330 0.13 -7.40 7.07
CA THR A 330 1.32 -8.03 7.65
C THR A 330 1.78 -9.25 6.85
N GLN A 331 0.84 -10.04 6.32
CA GLN A 331 1.14 -11.19 5.47
C GLN A 331 1.64 -10.78 4.09
N PHE A 332 1.14 -9.69 3.49
CA PHE A 332 1.74 -9.11 2.27
C PHE A 332 3.22 -8.78 2.48
N GLY A 333 3.55 -8.07 3.57
CA GLY A 333 4.93 -7.69 3.86
C GLY A 333 5.82 -8.88 4.18
N LEU A 334 5.33 -9.82 4.99
CA LEU A 334 6.07 -11.02 5.35
C LEU A 334 6.28 -11.95 4.14
N GLY A 335 5.26 -12.15 3.32
CA GLY A 335 5.31 -12.98 2.11
C GLY A 335 6.33 -12.44 1.11
N SER A 336 6.23 -11.18 0.69
CA SER A 336 7.21 -10.59 -0.25
C SER A 336 8.65 -10.65 0.27
N LEU A 337 8.89 -10.47 1.59
CA LEU A 337 10.23 -10.65 2.17
C LEU A 337 10.71 -12.11 2.15
N LEU A 338 9.84 -13.08 2.41
CA LEU A 338 10.19 -14.51 2.34
C LEU A 338 10.54 -14.95 0.92
N GLN A 339 9.85 -14.42 -0.09
CA GLN A 339 10.06 -14.76 -1.49
C GLN A 339 11.31 -14.10 -2.06
N ALA A 340 11.51 -12.82 -1.76
CA ALA A 340 12.78 -12.13 -2.03
C ALA A 340 13.98 -12.81 -1.33
N ALA A 341 13.78 -13.33 -0.12
CA ALA A 341 14.79 -14.12 0.59
C ALA A 341 15.05 -15.50 -0.07
N GLU A 342 14.05 -16.18 -0.64
CA GLU A 342 14.28 -17.41 -1.41
C GLU A 342 15.01 -17.13 -2.73
N SER A 343 14.66 -16.07 -3.44
CA SER A 343 15.37 -15.65 -4.65
C SER A 343 16.83 -15.28 -4.36
N ALA A 344 17.10 -14.55 -3.27
CA ALA A 344 18.47 -14.31 -2.79
C ALA A 344 19.17 -15.61 -2.36
N TRP A 345 18.45 -16.51 -1.68
CA TRP A 345 18.96 -17.83 -1.30
C TRP A 345 19.38 -18.61 -2.54
N ILE A 346 18.57 -18.68 -3.60
CA ILE A 346 18.91 -19.34 -4.88
C ILE A 346 20.22 -18.78 -5.47
N GLN A 347 20.51 -17.48 -5.31
CA GLN A 347 21.80 -16.87 -5.69
C GLN A 347 22.97 -17.12 -4.69
N GLY A 348 22.78 -17.97 -3.69
CA GLY A 348 23.81 -18.37 -2.72
C GLY A 348 23.96 -17.44 -1.52
N ARG A 349 22.95 -16.61 -1.24
CA ARG A 349 22.97 -15.56 -0.21
C ARG A 349 21.84 -15.79 0.81
N ASP A 350 22.21 -16.08 2.05
CA ASP A 350 21.24 -16.22 3.16
C ASP A 350 20.78 -14.85 3.66
N GLU A 351 19.67 -14.35 3.09
CA GLU A 351 18.94 -13.20 3.61
C GLU A 351 17.77 -13.58 4.55
N TYR A 352 17.49 -14.88 4.74
CA TYR A 352 16.55 -15.37 5.76
C TYR A 352 17.05 -15.10 7.19
N SER A 353 18.38 -15.11 7.37
CA SER A 353 19.06 -14.78 8.63
C SER A 353 19.00 -13.29 9.02
N THR A 354 18.54 -12.40 8.14
CA THR A 354 18.55 -10.95 8.37
C THR A 354 17.80 -10.54 9.64
N ALA A 355 18.36 -9.53 10.32
CA ALA A 355 17.86 -8.98 11.59
C ALA A 355 17.67 -10.05 12.68
N ASP A 356 18.66 -10.94 12.83
CA ASP A 356 18.64 -12.07 13.77
C ASP A 356 17.40 -12.95 13.57
N TYR A 357 17.27 -13.48 12.34
CA TYR A 357 16.19 -14.36 11.90
C TYR A 357 14.80 -13.77 12.16
N ALA A 358 14.62 -12.47 11.93
CA ALA A 358 13.38 -11.76 12.23
C ALA A 358 12.16 -12.35 11.50
N LEU A 359 12.33 -12.85 10.28
CA LEU A 359 11.27 -13.51 9.51
C LEU A 359 10.76 -14.78 10.21
N ALA A 360 11.63 -15.60 10.81
CA ALA A 360 11.21 -16.79 11.55
C ALA A 360 10.38 -16.44 12.80
N ALA A 361 10.81 -15.40 13.53
CA ALA A 361 10.06 -14.89 14.67
C ALA A 361 8.71 -14.29 14.24
N ALA A 362 8.67 -13.57 13.12
CA ALA A 362 7.46 -12.97 12.59
C ALA A 362 6.44 -14.01 12.11
N MET A 363 6.89 -15.07 11.45
CA MET A 363 6.04 -16.21 11.10
C MET A 363 5.45 -16.84 12.35
N GLU A 364 6.28 -17.24 13.32
CA GLU A 364 5.80 -17.94 14.52
C GLU A 364 4.84 -17.08 15.36
N PHE A 365 5.11 -15.78 15.46
CA PHE A 365 4.27 -14.83 16.16
C PHE A 365 2.89 -14.66 15.51
N HIS A 366 2.85 -14.46 14.18
CA HIS A 366 1.58 -14.25 13.46
C HIS A 366 0.80 -15.55 13.25
N ALA A 367 1.47 -16.70 13.09
CA ALA A 367 0.82 -18.00 13.09
C ALA A 367 0.04 -18.22 14.38
N ARG A 368 0.60 -17.83 15.53
CA ARG A 368 -0.10 -17.94 16.82
C ARG A 368 -1.37 -17.08 16.89
N ILE A 369 -1.34 -15.87 16.32
CA ILE A 369 -2.52 -14.99 16.23
C ILE A 369 -3.62 -15.64 15.37
N ILE A 370 -3.25 -16.19 14.22
CA ILE A 370 -4.19 -16.87 13.31
C ILE A 370 -4.72 -18.14 13.98
N ASN A 371 -3.84 -18.97 14.54
CA ASN A 371 -4.18 -20.19 15.25
C ASN A 371 -5.22 -19.95 16.36
N ALA A 372 -5.03 -18.88 17.14
CA ALA A 372 -5.95 -18.43 18.18
C ALA A 372 -7.30 -17.97 17.61
N ARG A 373 -7.29 -17.18 16.51
CA ARG A 373 -8.53 -16.72 15.85
C ARG A 373 -9.37 -17.87 15.33
N ASP A 374 -8.77 -18.87 14.66
CA ASP A 374 -9.50 -20.04 14.15
C ASP A 374 -10.12 -20.86 15.29
N ALA A 375 -9.35 -21.06 16.38
CA ALA A 375 -9.80 -21.72 17.59
C ALA A 375 -10.86 -20.91 18.36
N ARG A 376 -11.02 -19.62 18.01
CA ARG A 376 -11.85 -18.62 18.71
C ARG A 376 -11.47 -18.48 20.19
N ASP A 377 -10.19 -18.66 20.49
CA ASP A 377 -9.64 -18.66 21.85
C ASP A 377 -8.70 -17.46 22.03
N GLU A 378 -9.20 -16.40 22.67
CA GLU A 378 -8.38 -15.22 22.97
C GLU A 378 -7.25 -15.55 23.97
N THR A 379 -7.40 -16.60 24.80
CA THR A 379 -6.34 -17.00 25.75
C THR A 379 -5.13 -17.62 25.05
N ALA A 380 -5.30 -18.09 23.81
CA ALA A 380 -4.23 -18.56 22.95
C ALA A 380 -3.45 -17.43 22.25
N MET A 381 -3.86 -16.15 22.37
CA MET A 381 -3.14 -15.01 21.77
C MET A 381 -1.74 -14.77 22.37
N PRO A 382 -0.86 -14.01 21.69
CA PRO A 382 0.38 -13.48 22.27
C PRO A 382 0.12 -12.69 23.58
N PRO A 383 0.98 -12.79 24.60
CA PRO A 383 0.75 -12.13 25.89
C PRO A 383 0.52 -10.62 25.75
N GLY A 384 -0.55 -10.12 26.36
CA GLY A 384 -0.95 -8.72 26.25
C GLY A 384 -1.71 -8.35 24.97
N TYR A 385 -1.93 -9.30 24.05
CA TYR A 385 -2.80 -9.11 22.89
C TYR A 385 -4.20 -9.64 23.14
N LYS A 386 -5.16 -9.06 22.44
CA LYS A 386 -6.57 -9.46 22.39
C LYS A 386 -7.10 -9.35 20.96
N PHE A 387 -8.21 -10.00 20.69
CA PHE A 387 -8.95 -9.76 19.46
C PHE A 387 -9.59 -8.37 19.50
N PHE A 388 -9.70 -7.70 18.35
CA PHE A 388 -10.31 -6.37 18.28
C PHE A 388 -11.76 -6.34 18.79
N GLU A 389 -12.51 -7.44 18.69
CA GLU A 389 -13.88 -7.51 19.22
C GLU A 389 -13.96 -7.36 20.76
N SER A 390 -12.84 -7.51 21.47
CA SER A 390 -12.71 -7.36 22.92
C SER A 390 -12.24 -5.95 23.35
N ILE A 391 -12.11 -5.00 22.42
CA ILE A 391 -11.74 -3.61 22.73
C ILE A 391 -12.85 -2.94 23.55
N PRO A 392 -12.54 -2.18 24.62
CA PRO A 392 -13.57 -1.42 25.33
C PRO A 392 -14.26 -0.44 24.38
N PRO A 393 -15.54 -0.08 24.59
CA PRO A 393 -16.20 0.95 23.80
C PRO A 393 -15.41 2.26 23.79
N ALA A 394 -15.35 2.93 22.64
CA ALA A 394 -14.82 4.29 22.56
C ALA A 394 -15.70 5.26 23.39
N PRO A 395 -15.19 6.44 23.79
CA PRO A 395 -16.00 7.48 24.42
C PRO A 395 -17.24 7.83 23.58
N GLU A 396 -18.29 8.32 24.25
CA GLU A 396 -19.53 8.73 23.58
C GLU A 396 -19.25 9.77 22.49
N GLY A 397 -19.85 9.57 21.31
CA GLY A 397 -19.59 10.41 20.13
C GLY A 397 -18.26 10.13 19.41
N CYS A 398 -17.49 9.12 19.83
CA CYS A 398 -16.16 8.82 19.26
C CYS A 398 -16.06 7.40 18.67
N ALA A 399 -14.97 7.13 17.96
CA ALA A 399 -14.63 5.82 17.40
C ALA A 399 -13.11 5.56 17.51
N TRP A 400 -12.73 4.30 17.79
CA TRP A 400 -11.32 3.88 17.82
C TRP A 400 -10.72 3.87 16.41
N ARG A 401 -9.48 4.34 16.33
CA ARG A 401 -8.61 4.26 15.13
C ARG A 401 -7.20 3.87 15.59
N TRP A 402 -6.46 3.20 14.73
CA TRP A 402 -5.05 2.88 14.96
C TRP A 402 -4.19 3.63 13.95
N ASP A 403 -3.05 4.13 14.40
CA ASP A 403 -2.08 4.85 13.58
C ASP A 403 -0.72 4.13 13.60
N MET A 404 -0.11 4.00 12.41
CA MET A 404 1.15 3.28 12.22
C MET A 404 2.34 4.01 12.84
N GLU A 405 2.32 5.34 12.96
CA GLU A 405 3.46 6.09 13.50
C GLU A 405 3.50 6.06 15.03
N SER A 406 2.35 6.17 15.68
CA SER A 406 2.22 6.10 17.14
C SER A 406 2.13 4.66 17.67
N GLN A 407 1.61 3.73 16.86
CA GLN A 407 1.38 2.31 17.19
C GLN A 407 0.37 2.08 18.33
N ILE A 408 -0.49 3.05 18.63
CA ILE A 408 -1.48 3.00 19.71
C ILE A 408 -2.89 3.23 19.20
N TRP A 409 -3.88 2.62 19.88
CA TRP A 409 -5.29 2.87 19.61
C TRP A 409 -5.72 4.21 20.20
N THR A 410 -6.24 5.10 19.36
CA THR A 410 -6.68 6.45 19.73
C THR A 410 -8.11 6.66 19.23
N SER A 411 -8.97 7.24 20.07
CA SER A 411 -10.35 7.54 19.70
C SER A 411 -10.50 9.00 19.26
N TRP A 412 -11.31 9.20 18.23
CA TRP A 412 -11.56 10.49 17.59
C TRP A 412 -13.06 10.72 17.41
N GLY A 413 -13.50 11.97 17.39
CA GLY A 413 -14.89 12.33 17.17
C GLY A 413 -15.47 11.71 15.88
N ARG A 414 -16.70 11.23 15.96
CA ARG A 414 -17.44 10.69 14.82
C ARG A 414 -17.83 11.80 13.84
N PRO A 415 -17.73 11.58 12.51
CA PRO A 415 -18.35 12.46 11.53
C PRO A 415 -19.86 12.56 11.76
N VAL A 416 -20.44 13.73 11.47
CA VAL A 416 -21.82 14.10 11.83
C VAL A 416 -22.90 13.19 11.19
N ASN A 417 -22.55 12.44 10.14
CA ASN A 417 -23.45 11.53 9.42
C ASN A 417 -23.39 10.05 9.86
N SER A 418 -22.58 9.66 10.85
CA SER A 418 -22.59 8.25 11.32
C SER A 418 -23.83 7.97 12.18
N SER A 419 -24.68 7.03 11.76
CA SER A 419 -25.94 6.72 12.44
C SER A 419 -25.74 6.11 13.84
N ALA A 420 -26.70 6.35 14.74
CA ALA A 420 -26.58 6.10 16.18
C ALA A 420 -26.54 4.61 16.61
N ASN A 421 -26.57 3.65 15.68
CA ASN A 421 -26.60 2.21 15.96
C ASN A 421 -25.35 1.49 15.41
N GLY A 422 -24.16 1.92 15.85
CA GLY A 422 -22.88 1.35 15.45
C GLY A 422 -21.85 1.38 16.57
N ASN A 423 -21.91 0.42 17.50
CA ASN A 423 -20.94 0.27 18.59
C ASN A 423 -19.69 -0.55 18.18
N ARG A 424 -19.48 -0.75 16.86
CA ARG A 424 -18.42 -1.58 16.26
C ARG A 424 -17.97 -1.05 14.89
N THR A 425 -17.79 0.26 14.75
CA THR A 425 -17.15 0.87 13.57
C THR A 425 -15.76 1.36 13.93
N ALA A 426 -14.75 0.56 13.59
CA ALA A 426 -13.36 0.99 13.55
C ALA A 426 -13.13 1.68 12.21
N GLY A 427 -13.41 2.98 12.13
CA GLY A 427 -13.11 3.75 10.92
C GLY A 427 -11.59 3.83 10.74
N SER A 428 -11.07 3.27 9.65
CA SER A 428 -9.66 3.14 9.30
C SER A 428 -8.87 4.45 9.20
N ASN A 429 -9.57 5.59 9.17
CA ASN A 429 -9.03 6.91 8.91
C ASN A 429 -8.20 7.52 10.06
N ALA A 430 -7.00 7.00 10.35
CA ALA A 430 -5.97 7.72 11.11
C ALA A 430 -4.75 8.01 10.23
N THR A 431 -4.86 9.09 9.46
CA THR A 431 -3.76 9.94 8.93
C THR A 431 -2.38 9.31 8.74
N MET A 432 -2.31 8.22 7.97
CA MET A 432 -1.13 7.88 7.17
C MET A 432 -1.46 7.94 5.67
N VAL A 433 -2.46 8.77 5.30
CA VAL A 433 -3.03 8.82 3.94
C VAL A 433 -3.23 7.39 3.41
N SER A 434 -4.10 6.66 4.09
CA SER A 434 -4.34 5.22 3.93
C SER A 434 -5.85 4.98 4.03
N GLY A 435 -6.54 5.06 2.90
CA GLY A 435 -7.97 4.80 2.83
C GLY A 435 -8.24 3.32 2.56
N ASP A 436 -8.72 2.59 3.57
CA ASP A 436 -9.33 1.27 3.43
C ASP A 436 -10.68 1.31 4.15
N ASP A 437 -11.78 1.34 3.42
CA ASP A 437 -13.08 0.82 3.88
C ASP A 437 -13.80 0.27 2.64
N ASP A 438 -14.41 -0.91 2.76
CA ASP A 438 -15.14 -1.58 1.66
C ASP A 438 -16.39 -0.75 1.25
N ASP A 439 -16.83 -0.96 -0.01
CA ASP A 439 -18.22 -0.73 -0.46
C ASP A 439 -18.84 0.68 -0.30
N GLY A 440 -18.41 1.62 -1.15
CA GLY A 440 -19.30 2.66 -1.71
C GLY A 440 -19.30 4.07 -1.09
N ASP A 441 -19.47 5.04 -2.00
CA ASP A 441 -19.88 6.44 -1.84
C ASP A 441 -18.94 7.48 -1.14
N ASP A 442 -18.47 8.40 -2.00
CA ASP A 442 -18.25 9.85 -1.87
C ASP A 442 -17.10 10.52 -1.05
N ASP A 443 -16.48 11.46 -1.80
CA ASP A 443 -15.71 12.67 -1.44
C ASP A 443 -14.18 12.61 -1.19
N GLY A 444 -13.42 13.12 -2.19
CA GLY A 444 -12.02 13.56 -2.07
C GLY A 444 -11.86 15.08 -2.24
N PRO A 445 -10.72 15.63 -2.73
CA PRO A 445 -9.35 15.08 -2.77
C PRO A 445 -8.28 16.05 -2.19
N LEU A 446 -7.07 15.55 -1.92
CA LEU A 446 -5.86 16.38 -1.74
C LEU A 446 -4.79 16.00 -2.77
N LYS A 447 -4.31 16.99 -3.55
CA LYS A 447 -3.26 16.81 -4.57
C LYS A 447 -1.90 17.29 -4.05
N ALA A 448 -0.87 16.46 -4.25
CA ALA A 448 0.52 16.81 -3.99
C ALA A 448 1.16 17.50 -5.20
N ASN A 449 2.05 18.46 -4.94
CA ASN A 449 2.74 19.22 -5.98
C ASN A 449 3.91 18.41 -6.56
N ALA A 450 4.01 18.31 -7.89
CA ALA A 450 5.07 17.58 -8.57
C ALA A 450 5.89 18.53 -9.44
N THR A 451 7.16 18.72 -9.10
CA THR A 451 8.14 19.41 -9.94
C THR A 451 9.00 18.40 -10.69
N ALA A 452 8.74 18.28 -12.00
CA ALA A 452 9.71 17.71 -12.93
C ALA A 452 10.80 18.76 -13.23
N ASN A 453 12.03 18.32 -13.44
CA ASN A 453 13.05 19.14 -14.09
C ASN A 453 13.93 18.26 -14.98
N ALA A 454 14.28 18.75 -16.17
CA ALA A 454 15.01 18.00 -17.19
C ALA A 454 16.21 18.82 -17.70
N ASN A 455 17.39 18.21 -17.61
CA ASN A 455 18.63 18.44 -18.38
C ASN A 455 18.97 19.86 -18.90
N ALA A 456 20.14 20.38 -18.51
CA ALA A 456 21.33 20.39 -19.40
C ALA A 456 22.63 20.92 -18.74
N THR A 457 23.73 20.18 -18.96
CA THR A 457 25.14 20.62 -19.14
C THR A 457 25.80 21.67 -18.21
N GLY A 458 26.95 21.29 -17.61
CA GLY A 458 27.94 22.26 -17.12
C GLY A 458 29.10 21.67 -16.30
N ASN A 459 30.34 21.76 -16.80
CA ASN A 459 31.57 21.41 -16.06
C ASN A 459 31.86 22.42 -14.92
N ALA A 460 32.25 21.94 -13.73
CA ALA A 460 33.25 22.61 -12.86
C ALA A 460 33.77 21.68 -11.74
N THR A 461 35.03 21.89 -11.35
CA THR A 461 35.78 21.13 -10.34
C THR A 461 35.94 21.90 -9.01
N PHE A 462 36.48 21.19 -7.99
CA PHE A 462 37.18 21.65 -6.77
C PHE A 462 36.47 21.65 -5.39
N ALA A 463 36.99 20.74 -4.54
CA ALA A 463 37.45 20.90 -3.15
C ALA A 463 36.56 21.44 -2.00
N GLY A 464 36.52 20.64 -0.92
CA GLY A 464 37.24 21.05 0.30
C GLY A 464 36.47 21.03 1.63
N SER A 465 37.12 20.49 2.68
CA SER A 465 36.82 20.64 4.13
C SER A 465 35.45 20.14 4.67
N SER A 466 35.26 19.79 5.94
CA SER A 466 36.00 19.01 6.97
C SER A 466 35.39 19.30 8.37
N ALA A 467 35.45 18.32 9.27
CA ALA A 467 35.44 18.42 10.75
C ALA A 467 34.10 18.38 11.54
N ASN A 468 33.91 17.22 12.20
CA ASN A 468 33.71 17.02 13.66
C ASN A 468 32.86 17.98 14.52
N SER A 469 31.98 17.40 15.35
CA SER A 469 32.23 17.29 16.80
C SER A 469 31.19 16.42 17.52
N ALA A 470 31.54 15.91 18.71
CA ALA A 470 30.71 15.05 19.56
C ALA A 470 30.54 15.66 20.96
N GLY A 471 29.49 15.27 21.71
CA GLY A 471 29.28 15.78 23.07
C GLY A 471 28.15 15.11 23.88
N SER A 472 28.56 14.21 24.78
CA SER A 472 27.90 13.83 26.06
C SER A 472 28.93 14.11 27.18
N PRO A 473 28.69 13.94 28.52
CA PRO A 473 27.55 13.33 29.25
C PRO A 473 27.13 14.10 30.54
N VAL A 474 26.33 13.48 31.45
CA VAL A 474 26.62 13.23 32.90
C VAL A 474 25.39 12.74 33.71
N PHE A 475 25.63 11.87 34.70
CA PHE A 475 24.70 11.23 35.66
C PHE A 475 24.59 11.95 37.04
N VAL A 476 23.49 11.74 37.79
CA VAL A 476 23.47 11.52 39.28
C VAL A 476 22.24 10.65 39.69
N GLY A 477 22.36 9.79 40.72
CA GLY A 477 21.24 9.05 41.37
C GLY A 477 20.52 9.84 42.50
N VAL A 478 19.78 9.30 43.50
CA VAL A 478 19.72 7.95 44.12
C VAL A 478 18.40 7.74 44.92
N ASN A 479 17.70 6.61 44.69
CA ASN A 479 16.98 5.67 45.62
C ASN A 479 15.94 6.05 46.73
N THR A 480 14.99 5.10 46.94
CA THR A 480 14.32 4.60 48.19
C THR A 480 13.04 5.22 48.82
N THR A 481 11.90 4.53 48.56
CA THR A 481 10.89 3.92 49.50
C THR A 481 9.88 4.72 50.37
N ALA A 482 8.60 4.40 50.09
CA ALA A 482 7.51 3.98 51.00
C ALA A 482 6.86 4.94 52.03
N ASN A 483 5.53 5.14 51.89
CA ASN A 483 4.56 4.56 52.83
C ASN A 483 3.10 4.55 52.31
N THR A 484 2.25 3.75 52.96
CA THR A 484 0.88 3.38 52.55
C THR A 484 -0.15 3.83 53.62
N ILE A 485 -1.46 3.64 53.34
CA ILE A 485 -2.62 3.56 54.28
C ILE A 485 -3.58 4.78 54.35
N GLN A 486 -4.71 4.61 53.65
CA GLN A 486 -6.09 5.09 53.93
C GLN A 486 -6.64 4.43 55.22
N PRO A 487 -7.68 4.93 55.96
CA PRO A 487 -9.05 5.08 55.41
C PRO A 487 -10.04 6.01 56.20
N THR A 488 -11.34 5.69 56.11
CA THR A 488 -12.57 6.21 56.79
C THR A 488 -13.14 7.55 56.28
N VAL A 489 -14.32 7.65 55.62
CA VAL A 489 -15.69 7.09 55.79
C VAL A 489 -16.60 7.97 56.67
N ASN A 490 -17.68 8.52 56.08
CA ASN A 490 -19.05 8.40 56.62
C ASN A 490 -20.11 8.84 55.59
N ALA A 491 -21.30 8.25 55.70
CA ALA A 491 -22.48 8.53 54.88
C ALA A 491 -23.74 8.58 55.75
N THR A 492 -24.80 9.27 55.31
CA THR A 492 -26.16 9.09 55.85
C THR A 492 -27.22 9.34 54.77
N VAL A 493 -28.41 8.77 54.97
CA VAL A 493 -29.46 8.49 53.95
C VAL A 493 -30.84 8.93 54.46
N ASN A 494 -31.79 9.23 53.56
CA ASN A 494 -33.25 8.91 53.58
C ASN A 494 -34.07 9.91 52.72
N GLY A 495 -35.12 9.54 51.98
CA GLY A 495 -35.67 8.21 51.63
C GLY A 495 -37.08 8.28 50.97
N SER A 496 -37.59 7.17 50.42
CA SER A 496 -39.02 6.84 50.11
C SER A 496 -39.86 7.74 49.14
N LEU A 497 -40.88 7.30 48.37
CA LEU A 497 -41.61 6.03 48.16
C LEU A 497 -42.48 6.09 46.85
N ALA A 498 -42.85 4.94 46.25
CA ALA A 498 -44.02 4.61 45.37
C ALA A 498 -44.48 5.59 44.24
N ALA A 499 -44.69 5.25 42.95
CA ALA A 499 -45.30 4.10 42.22
C ALA A 499 -46.78 4.31 41.75
N ALA A 500 -47.14 3.67 40.61
CA ALA A 500 -48.42 3.69 39.84
C ALA A 500 -48.60 4.85 38.82
N SER A 501 -49.19 4.75 37.62
CA SER A 501 -49.53 3.68 36.63
C SER A 501 -50.37 4.35 35.51
N ALA A 502 -50.27 3.90 34.25
CA ALA A 502 -50.97 4.50 33.07
C ALA A 502 -52.50 4.17 33.01
N PRO A 503 -53.32 4.70 32.04
CA PRO A 503 -53.37 4.08 30.70
C PRO A 503 -53.87 4.92 29.45
N ALA A 504 -53.53 4.39 28.26
CA ALA A 504 -54.35 4.22 27.02
C ALA A 504 -54.75 5.36 26.01
N TYR A 505 -54.35 5.14 24.74
CA TYR A 505 -55.06 5.21 23.41
C TYR A 505 -56.18 6.28 23.14
N ALA A 506 -56.43 6.89 21.96
CA ALA A 506 -55.99 6.95 20.54
C ALA A 506 -57.16 7.66 19.73
N PRO A 507 -57.27 7.79 18.37
CA PRO A 507 -56.33 8.02 17.23
C PRO A 507 -56.78 9.12 16.19
N VAL A 508 -56.04 9.26 15.05
CA VAL A 508 -56.36 9.96 13.74
C VAL A 508 -56.55 11.51 13.74
N SER A 509 -56.55 12.31 12.64
CA SER A 509 -56.45 12.14 11.15
C SER A 509 -55.73 13.32 10.41
N LEU A 510 -56.03 13.59 9.11
CA LEU A 510 -55.45 14.64 8.22
C LEU A 510 -56.40 15.84 7.98
N ALA A 511 -55.86 17.06 7.69
CA ALA A 511 -56.15 17.86 6.45
C ALA A 511 -55.62 19.33 6.43
N ASN A 512 -55.08 19.72 5.26
CA ASN A 512 -55.18 21.01 4.51
C ASN A 512 -54.80 22.43 5.04
N LEU A 513 -53.82 23.01 4.32
CA LEU A 513 -53.79 24.29 3.55
C LEU A 513 -54.20 25.67 4.14
N ALA A 514 -53.23 26.59 3.97
CA ALA A 514 -53.32 27.94 3.35
C ALA A 514 -53.92 29.15 4.12
N ALA A 515 -53.15 30.25 4.15
CA ALA A 515 -53.66 31.62 4.24
C ALA A 515 -52.67 32.69 3.68
N TYR A 516 -53.20 33.63 2.88
CA TYR A 516 -52.67 34.95 2.45
C TYR A 516 -51.52 35.08 1.40
N GLY A 517 -51.91 35.59 0.20
CA GLY A 517 -51.12 36.52 -0.66
C GLY A 517 -51.89 37.86 -0.76
N PRO A 518 -52.01 38.53 -1.93
CA PRO A 518 -51.03 38.86 -2.99
C PRO A 518 -51.09 40.38 -3.38
N LEU A 519 -50.51 40.76 -4.55
CA LEU A 519 -50.58 42.05 -5.35
C LEU A 519 -49.17 42.65 -5.58
N ALA A 520 -48.78 43.24 -6.72
CA ALA A 520 -49.35 43.33 -8.08
C ALA A 520 -48.20 43.57 -9.12
N ALA A 521 -48.50 43.59 -10.42
CA ALA A 521 -47.52 43.58 -11.52
C ALA A 521 -47.21 44.96 -12.15
N SER A 522 -46.05 45.10 -12.83
CA SER A 522 -45.90 45.97 -14.01
C SER A 522 -44.63 45.70 -14.85
N SER A 523 -44.83 45.45 -16.14
CA SER A 523 -44.04 45.85 -17.34
C SER A 523 -42.51 45.78 -17.43
N SER A 524 -42.08 45.33 -18.61
CA SER A 524 -40.76 45.44 -19.23
C SER A 524 -40.10 46.82 -19.23
N ASP A 525 -38.77 46.86 -19.18
CA ASP A 525 -37.99 47.61 -20.17
C ASP A 525 -36.57 47.05 -20.37
N ASN A 526 -36.02 47.24 -21.57
CA ASN A 526 -34.70 46.75 -21.99
C ASN A 526 -33.66 47.87 -21.89
N ALA A 527 -32.69 47.76 -20.97
CA ALA A 527 -31.60 48.72 -20.82
C ALA A 527 -30.26 48.01 -20.58
N THR A 528 -29.37 48.07 -21.58
CA THR A 528 -27.97 47.67 -21.43
C THR A 528 -27.22 48.65 -20.54
N THR A 529 -27.06 48.32 -19.25
CA THR A 529 -26.14 48.99 -18.34
C THR A 529 -24.74 48.41 -18.50
N GLY A 530 -23.85 49.18 -19.14
CA GLY A 530 -22.42 48.84 -19.19
C GLY A 530 -21.79 48.96 -17.79
N LEU A 531 -20.87 48.05 -17.46
CA LEU A 531 -20.09 48.11 -16.22
C LEU A 531 -19.25 49.40 -16.15
N PRO A 532 -19.01 49.97 -14.96
CA PRO A 532 -18.13 51.12 -14.83
C PRO A 532 -16.70 50.72 -15.23
N ALA A 533 -16.13 51.47 -16.20
CA ALA A 533 -14.80 51.24 -16.73
C ALA A 533 -13.75 52.11 -16.02
N VAL A 534 -12.64 51.50 -15.61
CA VAL A 534 -11.52 52.21 -14.95
C VAL A 534 -10.43 52.56 -15.98
N GLY A 535 -9.87 53.77 -15.87
CA GLY A 535 -8.88 54.32 -16.81
C GLY A 535 -7.51 53.63 -16.80
N PRO A 536 -6.63 53.95 -17.77
CA PRO A 536 -5.46 53.11 -18.11
C PRO A 536 -4.32 53.06 -17.08
N ASN A 537 -4.33 53.92 -16.05
CA ASN A 537 -3.36 53.88 -14.94
C ASN A 537 -4.10 54.04 -13.61
N VAL A 538 -3.96 53.07 -12.70
CA VAL A 538 -4.64 53.06 -11.39
C VAL A 538 -3.62 52.96 -10.25
N PRO A 539 -3.22 54.08 -9.64
CA PRO A 539 -2.29 54.08 -8.51
C PRO A 539 -3.02 53.79 -7.18
N GLY A 540 -2.68 52.67 -6.54
CA GLY A 540 -2.91 52.44 -5.10
C GLY A 540 -4.36 52.48 -4.60
N ASN A 541 -5.34 52.03 -5.39
CA ASN A 541 -6.75 52.08 -5.02
C ASN A 541 -7.48 50.75 -5.27
N THR A 542 -8.49 50.43 -4.45
CA THR A 542 -9.33 49.24 -4.58
C THR A 542 -10.37 49.43 -5.69
N THR A 543 -10.54 48.48 -6.60
CA THR A 543 -11.67 48.51 -7.55
C THR A 543 -12.96 48.09 -6.85
N SER A 544 -14.11 48.65 -7.22
CA SER A 544 -15.40 48.21 -6.69
C SER A 544 -15.86 46.89 -7.33
N ASN A 545 -16.46 45.99 -6.55
CA ASN A 545 -17.15 44.77 -7.00
C ASN A 545 -17.88 44.96 -8.36
N SER A 546 -17.63 44.05 -9.31
CA SER A 546 -18.21 44.06 -10.67
C SER A 546 -17.78 45.23 -11.60
N SER A 547 -16.53 45.72 -11.51
CA SER A 547 -15.95 46.72 -12.44
C SER A 547 -15.23 46.10 -13.65
N LEU A 548 -15.10 46.87 -14.75
CA LEU A 548 -14.26 46.52 -15.91
C LEU A 548 -12.93 47.28 -15.90
N VAL A 549 -11.81 46.56 -15.96
CA VAL A 549 -10.47 47.13 -16.19
C VAL A 549 -10.16 47.13 -17.69
N ALA A 550 -9.85 48.30 -18.25
CA ALA A 550 -9.73 48.50 -19.68
C ALA A 550 -8.50 47.83 -20.33
N LEU A 551 -8.59 47.59 -21.64
CA LEU A 551 -7.52 47.04 -22.47
C LEU A 551 -6.23 47.88 -22.36
N ASN A 552 -5.08 47.22 -22.23
CA ASN A 552 -3.75 47.85 -22.05
C ASN A 552 -3.59 48.70 -20.78
N ALA A 553 -4.42 48.53 -19.74
CA ALA A 553 -4.24 49.22 -18.46
C ALA A 553 -3.06 48.64 -17.64
N THR A 554 -2.42 49.50 -16.84
CA THR A 554 -1.40 49.09 -15.86
C THR A 554 -1.93 49.28 -14.43
N VAL A 555 -1.93 48.19 -13.66
CA VAL A 555 -2.30 48.16 -12.24
C VAL A 555 -1.01 48.09 -11.43
N THR A 556 -0.69 49.16 -10.71
CA THR A 556 0.59 49.29 -9.98
C THR A 556 0.56 48.60 -8.60
N ALA A 557 1.75 48.39 -8.03
CA ALA A 557 1.96 47.65 -6.79
C ALA A 557 1.02 48.00 -5.60
N ASN A 558 0.64 46.97 -4.83
CA ASN A 558 -0.25 47.01 -3.67
C ASN A 558 -1.72 47.40 -3.96
N ALA A 559 -2.20 47.29 -5.20
CA ALA A 559 -3.61 47.44 -5.52
C ALA A 559 -4.43 46.17 -5.22
N THR A 560 -5.73 46.34 -4.96
CA THR A 560 -6.68 45.24 -4.72
C THR A 560 -7.79 45.25 -5.77
N ILE A 561 -7.96 44.13 -6.48
CA ILE A 561 -9.06 43.91 -7.42
C ILE A 561 -10.14 43.11 -6.70
N ASP A 562 -11.29 43.74 -6.45
CA ASP A 562 -12.43 43.15 -5.72
C ASP A 562 -13.23 42.14 -6.57
N VAL A 563 -14.09 41.36 -5.92
CA VAL A 563 -14.77 40.19 -6.49
C VAL A 563 -15.60 40.50 -7.74
N ASN A 564 -15.73 39.50 -8.61
CA ASN A 564 -16.50 39.53 -9.86
C ASN A 564 -16.07 40.61 -10.90
N ALA A 565 -14.87 41.18 -10.77
CA ALA A 565 -14.32 42.09 -11.78
C ALA A 565 -13.86 41.35 -13.05
N THR A 566 -13.81 42.07 -14.18
CA THR A 566 -13.24 41.56 -15.44
C THR A 566 -12.07 42.43 -15.87
N VAL A 567 -10.93 41.81 -16.21
CA VAL A 567 -9.75 42.49 -16.75
C VAL A 567 -9.60 42.10 -18.21
N ALA A 568 -9.61 43.10 -19.10
CA ALA A 568 -9.45 42.90 -20.53
C ALA A 568 -8.01 42.52 -20.92
N ALA A 569 -7.87 41.91 -22.09
CA ALA A 569 -6.59 41.45 -22.66
C ALA A 569 -5.47 42.52 -22.63
N ASN A 570 -4.22 42.05 -22.60
CA ASN A 570 -3.00 42.87 -22.59
C ASN A 570 -2.85 43.85 -21.40
N ALA A 571 -3.63 43.70 -20.32
CA ALA A 571 -3.38 44.43 -19.08
C ALA A 571 -2.12 43.91 -18.36
N THR A 572 -1.42 44.80 -17.65
CA THR A 572 -0.25 44.45 -16.82
C THR A 572 -0.59 44.61 -15.34
N ILE A 573 -0.36 43.56 -14.56
CA ILE A 573 -0.52 43.57 -13.10
C ILE A 573 0.85 43.52 -12.44
N ASP A 574 1.22 44.60 -11.74
CA ASP A 574 2.52 44.79 -11.13
C ASP A 574 2.65 44.11 -9.75
N VAL A 575 3.88 44.05 -9.23
CA VAL A 575 4.31 43.29 -8.04
C VAL A 575 3.46 43.60 -6.80
N ASN A 576 3.10 42.56 -6.03
CA ASN A 576 2.29 42.62 -4.79
C ASN A 576 0.82 43.08 -4.95
N ALA A 577 0.19 42.92 -6.11
CA ALA A 577 -1.26 43.08 -6.25
C ALA A 577 -2.04 41.90 -5.66
N THR A 578 -3.25 42.17 -5.12
CA THR A 578 -4.18 41.14 -4.59
C THR A 578 -5.43 41.06 -5.46
N VAL A 579 -5.79 39.85 -5.91
CA VAL A 579 -6.97 39.59 -6.76
C VAL A 579 -7.97 38.69 -6.02
N ALA A 580 -9.17 39.21 -5.79
CA ALA A 580 -10.23 38.51 -5.06
C ALA A 580 -10.93 37.43 -5.91
N ALA A 581 -11.84 36.68 -5.29
CA ALA A 581 -12.52 35.55 -5.92
C ALA A 581 -13.44 35.95 -7.09
N ASN A 582 -13.68 35.02 -8.02
CA ASN A 582 -14.55 35.18 -9.20
C ASN A 582 -14.10 36.26 -10.21
N VAL A 583 -12.85 36.72 -10.17
CA VAL A 583 -12.30 37.66 -11.17
C VAL A 583 -11.96 36.92 -12.46
N THR A 584 -12.35 37.46 -13.62
CA THR A 584 -12.01 36.88 -14.94
C THR A 584 -10.87 37.66 -15.59
N LEU A 585 -9.80 36.96 -15.95
CA LEU A 585 -8.62 37.51 -16.62
C LEU A 585 -8.55 36.99 -18.05
N ASP A 586 -8.74 37.88 -19.02
CA ASP A 586 -8.76 37.55 -20.44
C ASP A 586 -7.35 37.23 -20.99
N SER A 587 -7.32 36.63 -22.18
CA SER A 587 -6.10 36.20 -22.88
C SER A 587 -5.03 37.30 -22.97
N ASN A 588 -3.76 36.90 -22.84
CA ASN A 588 -2.57 37.78 -22.86
C ASN A 588 -2.43 38.80 -21.71
N THR A 589 -3.17 38.66 -20.60
CA THR A 589 -2.86 39.38 -19.35
C THR A 589 -1.54 38.87 -18.76
N THR A 590 -0.64 39.76 -18.31
CA THR A 590 0.65 39.40 -17.70
C THR A 590 0.72 39.88 -16.25
N ALA A 591 1.02 38.97 -15.32
CA ALA A 591 1.19 39.25 -13.90
C ALA A 591 2.67 39.11 -13.49
N ALA A 592 3.23 40.16 -12.87
CA ALA A 592 4.58 40.15 -12.34
C ALA A 592 4.69 39.32 -11.03
N ALA A 593 5.93 39.07 -10.59
CA ALA A 593 6.20 38.25 -9.41
C ALA A 593 5.46 38.76 -8.14
N ASN A 594 5.11 37.82 -7.25
CA ASN A 594 4.43 38.06 -5.96
C ASN A 594 2.98 38.58 -6.01
N ALA A 595 2.26 38.43 -7.12
CA ALA A 595 0.80 38.62 -7.13
C ALA A 595 0.09 37.48 -6.36
N THR A 596 -0.97 37.81 -5.60
CA THR A 596 -1.78 36.83 -4.84
C THR A 596 -3.17 36.69 -5.44
N LEU A 597 -3.57 35.46 -5.79
CA LEU A 597 -4.83 35.12 -6.46
C LEU A 597 -5.74 34.28 -5.55
N ALA A 598 -7.02 34.64 -5.48
CA ALA A 598 -8.03 33.87 -4.77
C ALA A 598 -8.66 32.73 -5.62
N VAL A 599 -9.19 31.72 -4.92
CA VAL A 599 -9.48 30.36 -5.42
C VAL A 599 -10.39 30.26 -6.67
N ASN A 600 -11.22 31.25 -6.97
CA ASN A 600 -12.17 31.22 -8.09
C ASN A 600 -11.82 32.18 -9.26
N ALA A 601 -10.57 32.66 -9.36
CA ALA A 601 -10.18 33.48 -10.51
C ALA A 601 -9.98 32.61 -11.77
N THR A 602 -10.64 32.96 -12.88
CA THR A 602 -10.47 32.26 -14.17
C THR A 602 -9.37 32.94 -14.98
N LEU A 603 -8.28 32.23 -15.27
CA LEU A 603 -7.09 32.75 -15.95
C LEU A 603 -6.87 32.06 -17.30
N ASN A 604 -6.91 32.84 -18.39
CA ASN A 604 -6.56 32.39 -19.75
C ASN A 604 -5.21 32.98 -20.24
N GLY A 605 -4.27 33.23 -19.33
CA GLY A 605 -2.98 33.90 -19.59
C GLY A 605 -1.77 33.23 -18.90
N THR A 606 -0.58 33.80 -19.09
CA THR A 606 0.70 33.23 -18.66
C THR A 606 1.11 33.70 -17.25
N VAL A 607 1.60 32.79 -16.40
CA VAL A 607 2.07 33.08 -15.04
C VAL A 607 3.58 32.82 -14.94
N ASP A 608 4.32 33.74 -14.33
CA ASP A 608 5.75 33.55 -14.05
C ASP A 608 5.98 32.81 -12.72
N SER A 609 7.14 32.17 -12.61
CA SER A 609 7.53 31.04 -11.75
C SER A 609 7.34 31.13 -10.22
N ASN A 610 6.84 32.23 -9.65
CA ASN A 610 6.80 32.49 -8.20
C ASN A 610 5.41 32.91 -7.64
N ALA A 611 4.31 32.62 -8.31
CA ALA A 611 2.96 32.91 -7.79
C ALA A 611 2.51 31.88 -6.73
N THR A 612 1.93 32.36 -5.61
CA THR A 612 1.39 31.51 -4.52
C THR A 612 -0.12 31.64 -4.38
N VAL A 613 -0.83 30.52 -4.40
CA VAL A 613 -2.28 30.42 -4.13
C VAL A 613 -2.49 29.96 -2.69
N ALA A 614 -3.34 30.67 -1.93
CA ALA A 614 -3.68 30.27 -0.57
C ALA A 614 -4.73 29.13 -0.55
N PRO A 615 -4.57 28.07 0.27
CA PRO A 615 -5.58 27.03 0.38
C PRO A 615 -6.82 27.54 1.14
N PRO A 616 -8.02 26.99 0.83
CA PRO A 616 -9.21 27.28 1.63
C PRO A 616 -9.07 26.71 3.06
N PRO A 617 -9.79 27.28 4.05
CA PRO A 617 -9.85 26.67 5.38
C PRO A 617 -10.50 25.28 5.28
N GLY A 618 -9.75 24.25 5.68
CA GLY A 618 -10.27 22.88 5.74
C GLY A 618 -11.35 22.70 6.82
N PRO A 619 -12.03 21.54 6.87
CA PRO A 619 -12.92 21.20 7.97
C PRO A 619 -12.17 21.28 9.31
N PRO A 620 -12.86 21.61 10.42
CA PRO A 620 -12.21 21.69 11.72
C PRO A 620 -11.54 20.35 12.06
N PRO A 621 -10.31 20.36 12.59
CA PRO A 621 -9.56 19.13 12.86
C PRO A 621 -10.37 18.23 13.80
N ALA A 622 -10.44 16.94 13.47
CA ALA A 622 -11.12 15.96 14.30
C ALA A 622 -10.55 16.01 15.73
N VAL A 623 -11.41 16.26 16.71
CA VAL A 623 -10.97 16.35 18.10
C VAL A 623 -10.66 14.95 18.61
N GLN A 624 -9.45 14.77 19.12
CA GLN A 624 -9.03 13.54 19.81
C GLN A 624 -9.83 13.39 21.10
N CYS A 625 -10.48 12.25 21.29
CA CYS A 625 -11.28 11.99 22.49
C CYS A 625 -10.46 11.35 23.61
N SER A 626 -9.70 10.29 23.31
CA SER A 626 -8.84 9.59 24.27
C SER A 626 -7.80 8.69 23.61
N VAL A 627 -6.77 8.31 24.36
CA VAL A 627 -5.83 7.22 24.01
C VAL A 627 -6.22 5.97 24.82
N LEU A 628 -6.15 4.79 24.22
CA LEU A 628 -6.40 3.52 24.91
C LEU A 628 -5.17 3.13 25.77
N ASN A 629 -5.32 3.26 27.09
CA ASN A 629 -4.26 3.02 28.07
C ASN A 629 -4.63 1.89 29.06
N ASP A 630 -5.14 0.76 28.54
CA ASP A 630 -5.52 -0.42 29.35
C ASP A 630 -4.42 -1.50 29.43
N GLY A 631 -3.27 -1.27 28.80
CA GLY A 631 -2.14 -2.20 28.75
C GLY A 631 -2.29 -3.32 27.71
N HIS A 632 -3.37 -3.34 26.92
CA HIS A 632 -3.61 -4.35 25.90
C HIS A 632 -3.36 -3.83 24.48
N LYS A 633 -3.02 -4.76 23.59
CA LYS A 633 -2.90 -4.53 22.15
C LYS A 633 -3.99 -5.29 21.41
N TYR A 634 -4.80 -4.57 20.64
CA TYR A 634 -5.97 -5.11 19.97
C TYR A 634 -5.67 -5.36 18.49
N VAL A 635 -5.89 -6.59 18.03
CA VAL A 635 -5.58 -7.04 16.66
C VAL A 635 -6.86 -7.09 15.83
N LEU A 636 -6.94 -6.21 14.84
CA LEU A 636 -8.01 -6.16 13.84
C LEU A 636 -7.71 -7.13 12.67
N GLY A 637 -8.71 -7.42 11.84
CA GLY A 637 -8.50 -8.03 10.51
C GLY A 637 -7.73 -9.36 10.47
N ILE A 638 -7.86 -10.23 11.49
CA ILE A 638 -7.19 -11.53 11.50
C ILE A 638 -7.85 -12.44 10.46
N LYS A 639 -7.19 -12.58 9.29
CA LYS A 639 -7.49 -13.50 8.20
C LYS A 639 -6.21 -14.25 7.83
N TYR A 640 -6.33 -15.51 7.42
CA TYR A 640 -5.19 -16.33 6.95
C TYR A 640 -4.91 -16.07 5.47
N ILE A 641 -3.70 -15.66 5.10
CA ILE A 641 -3.19 -15.55 3.72
C ILE A 641 -1.68 -15.86 3.72
N PRO A 642 -1.27 -17.10 3.39
CA PRO A 642 0.05 -17.62 3.73
C PRO A 642 1.10 -17.48 2.62
N ALA A 643 0.98 -16.53 1.69
CA ALA A 643 1.84 -16.47 0.50
C ALA A 643 3.34 -16.63 0.86
N GLY A 644 3.94 -17.76 0.47
CA GLY A 644 5.35 -18.08 0.71
C GLY A 644 5.73 -18.57 2.12
N TRP A 645 4.78 -18.84 3.01
CA TRP A 645 5.07 -19.31 4.37
C TRP A 645 5.66 -20.73 4.40
N GLU A 646 5.26 -21.61 3.50
CA GLU A 646 5.84 -22.93 3.30
C GLU A 646 7.32 -22.82 2.91
N LEU A 647 7.72 -21.78 2.15
CA LEU A 647 9.12 -21.53 1.81
C LEU A 647 9.92 -21.19 3.07
N GLY A 648 9.42 -20.26 3.88
CA GLY A 648 10.01 -19.90 5.16
C GLY A 648 10.10 -21.10 6.11
N PHE A 649 9.03 -21.89 6.23
CA PHE A 649 8.99 -23.06 7.10
C PHE A 649 9.97 -24.14 6.63
N ASN A 650 10.02 -24.42 5.33
CA ASN A 650 10.99 -25.34 4.74
C ASN A 650 12.43 -24.83 4.91
N HIS A 651 12.67 -23.51 4.91
CA HIS A 651 13.97 -22.96 5.27
C HIS A 651 14.28 -23.17 6.75
N PHE A 652 13.50 -22.59 7.66
CA PHE A 652 13.81 -22.56 9.08
C PHE A 652 13.73 -23.94 9.74
N VAL A 653 12.68 -24.70 9.50
CA VAL A 653 12.54 -26.06 10.06
C VAL A 653 13.30 -27.07 9.21
N GLY A 654 13.11 -27.06 7.89
CA GLY A 654 13.69 -28.06 6.99
C GLY A 654 15.21 -27.94 6.75
N ARG A 655 15.75 -26.72 6.60
CA ARG A 655 17.19 -26.49 6.36
C ARG A 655 17.98 -26.22 7.65
N LEU A 656 17.41 -25.50 8.62
CA LEU A 656 18.10 -25.13 9.87
C LEU A 656 17.73 -25.98 11.09
N GLY A 657 16.65 -26.77 11.05
CA GLY A 657 16.20 -27.59 12.19
C GLY A 657 15.52 -26.81 13.31
N MET A 658 15.09 -25.57 13.06
CA MET A 658 14.39 -24.75 14.05
C MET A 658 13.04 -25.38 14.44
N GLN A 659 12.60 -25.09 15.65
CA GLN A 659 11.27 -25.43 16.16
C GLN A 659 10.33 -24.25 15.94
N MET A 660 9.30 -24.45 15.13
CA MET A 660 8.24 -23.47 14.81
C MET A 660 6.86 -24.13 14.94
N PRO A 661 6.45 -24.56 16.15
CA PRO A 661 5.22 -25.31 16.38
C PRO A 661 3.93 -24.57 15.99
N GLU A 662 3.84 -23.25 16.20
CA GLU A 662 2.65 -22.47 15.82
C GLU A 662 2.52 -22.41 14.30
N THR A 663 3.63 -22.13 13.61
CA THR A 663 3.68 -22.16 12.14
C THR A 663 3.34 -23.54 11.60
N ALA A 664 3.87 -24.62 12.21
CA ALA A 664 3.55 -25.99 11.81
C ALA A 664 2.06 -26.32 11.98
N ALA A 665 1.45 -25.91 13.11
CA ALA A 665 0.03 -26.13 13.39
C ALA A 665 -0.91 -25.29 12.51
N MET A 666 -0.43 -24.15 12.01
CA MET A 666 -1.12 -23.33 11.02
C MET A 666 -1.07 -24.00 9.64
N LEU A 667 0.12 -24.33 9.14
CA LEU A 667 0.30 -24.97 7.83
C LEU A 667 -0.34 -26.37 7.75
N GLN A 668 -0.49 -27.10 8.87
CA GLN A 668 -1.26 -28.35 8.90
C GLN A 668 -2.77 -28.16 8.67
N ARG A 669 -3.33 -27.05 9.17
CA ARG A 669 -4.73 -26.67 8.87
C ARG A 669 -4.88 -26.16 7.45
N TYR A 670 -3.83 -25.57 6.91
CA TYR A 670 -3.85 -24.87 5.64
C TYR A 670 -2.65 -25.24 4.73
N PRO A 671 -2.59 -26.48 4.19
CA PRO A 671 -1.38 -27.04 3.57
C PRO A 671 -1.20 -26.70 2.08
N VAL A 672 -1.96 -25.74 1.56
CA VAL A 672 -1.91 -25.21 0.20
C VAL A 672 -2.26 -23.74 0.28
N ASP A 673 -1.55 -22.89 -0.49
CA ASP A 673 -1.77 -21.44 -0.55
C ASP A 673 -3.26 -21.13 -0.80
N TRP A 674 -3.96 -20.78 0.27
CA TRP A 674 -5.41 -20.95 0.32
C TRP A 674 -6.16 -19.68 -0.13
N TYR A 675 -5.53 -18.81 -0.91
CA TYR A 675 -6.15 -17.60 -1.43
C TYR A 675 -5.59 -17.23 -2.80
N GLU A 676 -6.42 -16.54 -3.59
CA GLU A 676 -6.08 -16.05 -4.92
C GLU A 676 -4.86 -15.10 -4.95
N PHE A 677 -4.33 -14.61 -3.83
CA PHE A 677 -3.26 -13.61 -3.78
C PHE A 677 -1.87 -14.22 -3.56
N CYS A 678 -1.40 -14.97 -4.55
CA CYS A 678 -0.04 -15.53 -4.60
C CYS A 678 0.89 -14.63 -5.42
N TRP A 679 1.37 -13.55 -4.80
CA TRP A 679 2.34 -12.60 -5.39
C TRP A 679 3.70 -13.19 -5.65
#